data_AF-A0A4V1MB87-F1
#
_entry.id   AF-A0A4V1MB87-F1
#
_cell.length_a   1.000
_cell.length_b   1.000
_cell.length_c   1.000
_cell.angle_alpha   90.00
_cell.angle_beta   90.00
_cell.angle_gamma   90.00
#
_symmetry.space_group_name_H-M   'P 1'
#
loop_
_entity.id
_entity.type
_entity.pdbx_description
1 polymer ?
#
loop_
_entity_poly.entity_id
_entity_poly.type
_entity_poly.pdbx_seq_one_letter_code
_entity_poly.pdbx_strand_id
1 'polypeptide(L)'
;MKIHYRPDIDGLRAIAVLSVLFFHTEIPGFSGGFVGVDIFFVISGYLITLILLKDIEEDKFSIVRFYEKRIRRIYPALFAVIFFILIAGFFFMAQDAFDALGESITAATLFWSNILFQKQSGYFEAPSFQKPLLHTWSLAIEEQYYVIFPLLLSQLHKFKKQQAFNIILLLWIISFGSSIYYIHDYQRATFYFLQFRAWELLTGTLLAFHVFPSLKSERFRDAASLTGLILVLGSVWFYSENTLFPGLSAFVPVLGAGLIIHSGINIGQKESGIGNRILSFKPLVVIGLISYSLYLWHWPILAFEKYLIFWRYGLPDAITIIAISLALAFLSWKYIEKPFRSGKALLQQRGPLFAVALTIMFVSAASGRVIHLQQGMPWRNNPGATISMKTDPAWIEHEARDKWIDGMKDGNQPPVIGFSRSTPSFALWGDSHAVALASGLEKKAMAYHVSGYNISRTGVRPLLGMDRIRGEHDEVGHNNAVINFLRHHPEVKTVIIAAEWSDIPSTSYRDIYDQFHQGESQEKLLRTGLSRSVDTLRSMGKDVIVVMDVPRLKKDPNSLLFISKRLNIPVSVISSNKEDYFELNKIPFKAIHDISENRNITVLHPEKMLFDSSGKALPMHSGNFLYVDDNHLSAYGSAYVSVIFNPLFTQKVANKKNDFKIKDPRSRASRYLEELELL
;
A
#
# COMPACT_ATOMS: atom_id res chain seq x y z
N MET A 1 -4.72 18.82 -42.10
CA MET A 1 -3.44 18.09 -41.91
C MET A 1 -3.52 16.58 -42.28
N LYS A 2 -2.52 15.95 -42.94
CA LYS A 2 -2.47 14.47 -43.12
C LYS A 2 -1.78 13.81 -41.91
N ILE A 3 -2.43 12.81 -41.29
CA ILE A 3 -1.84 12.03 -40.18
C ILE A 3 -1.30 10.73 -40.77
N HIS A 4 0.03 10.57 -40.73
CA HIS A 4 0.70 9.33 -41.13
C HIS A 4 0.83 8.38 -39.94
N TYR A 5 0.80 7.07 -40.21
CA TYR A 5 1.05 6.05 -39.18
C TYR A 5 2.51 6.13 -38.70
N ARG A 6 2.71 6.14 -37.38
CA ARG A 6 4.00 6.31 -36.69
C ARG A 6 4.34 5.06 -35.87
N PRO A 7 5.06 4.08 -36.43
CA PRO A 7 5.41 2.84 -35.72
C PRO A 7 6.30 3.09 -34.50
N ASP A 8 7.12 4.13 -34.54
CA ASP A 8 7.98 4.53 -33.43
C ASP A 8 7.18 4.97 -32.18
N ILE A 9 5.97 5.53 -32.35
CA ILE A 9 5.07 5.83 -31.23
C ILE A 9 4.55 4.55 -30.60
N ASP A 10 4.24 3.52 -31.40
CA ASP A 10 3.85 2.22 -30.86
C ASP A 10 5.06 1.53 -30.17
N GLY A 11 6.27 1.66 -30.72
CA GLY A 11 7.48 1.25 -30.02
C GLY A 11 7.70 1.97 -28.68
N LEU A 12 7.45 3.28 -28.62
CA LEU A 12 7.53 4.03 -27.37
C LEU A 12 6.49 3.57 -26.35
N ARG A 13 5.27 3.25 -26.80
CA ARG A 13 4.25 2.60 -25.93
C ARG A 13 4.70 1.25 -25.41
N ALA A 14 5.43 0.48 -26.21
CA ALA A 14 5.96 -0.81 -25.80
C ALA A 14 6.98 -0.64 -24.66
N ILE A 15 7.91 0.32 -24.79
CA ILE A 15 8.84 0.64 -23.70
C ILE A 15 8.05 1.04 -22.46
N ALA A 16 7.10 1.97 -22.58
CA ALA A 16 6.30 2.44 -21.46
C ALA A 16 5.57 1.31 -20.71
N VAL A 17 4.85 0.42 -21.41
CA VAL A 17 4.11 -0.68 -20.75
C VAL A 17 5.05 -1.75 -20.19
N LEU A 18 6.15 -2.07 -20.88
CA LEU A 18 7.11 -3.07 -20.39
C LEU A 18 7.85 -2.58 -19.16
N SER A 19 8.22 -1.29 -19.11
CA SER A 19 8.80 -0.67 -17.92
C SER A 19 7.86 -0.80 -16.73
N VAL A 20 6.56 -0.49 -16.89
CA VAL A 20 5.57 -0.63 -15.82
C VAL A 20 5.38 -2.09 -15.41
N LEU A 21 5.27 -3.01 -16.37
CA LEU A 21 5.11 -4.44 -16.11
C LEU A 21 6.29 -4.98 -15.30
N PHE A 22 7.52 -4.74 -15.77
CA PHE A 22 8.73 -5.26 -15.14
C PHE A 22 9.01 -4.63 -13.78
N PHE A 23 8.67 -3.36 -13.60
CA PHE A 23 8.68 -2.71 -12.29
C PHE A 23 7.73 -3.43 -11.32
N HIS A 24 6.47 -3.63 -11.71
CA HIS A 24 5.48 -4.27 -10.85
C HIS A 24 5.79 -5.75 -10.56
N THR A 25 6.46 -6.45 -11.48
CA THR A 25 6.90 -7.83 -11.26
C THR A 25 8.29 -7.96 -10.62
N GLU A 26 8.85 -6.85 -10.11
CA GLU A 26 10.13 -6.81 -9.37
C GLU A 26 11.33 -7.36 -10.17
N ILE A 27 11.33 -7.17 -11.50
CA ILE A 27 12.46 -7.59 -12.35
C ILE A 27 13.67 -6.66 -12.07
N PRO A 28 14.85 -7.21 -11.77
CA PRO A 28 16.05 -6.41 -11.53
C PRO A 28 16.37 -5.46 -12.70
N GLY A 29 16.73 -4.21 -12.39
CA GLY A 29 17.05 -3.17 -13.37
C GLY A 29 15.87 -2.32 -13.84
N PHE A 30 14.65 -2.56 -13.33
CA PHE A 30 13.43 -1.80 -13.68
C PHE A 30 12.82 -1.06 -12.48
N SER A 31 13.60 -0.70 -11.46
CA SER A 31 13.14 -0.02 -10.25
C SER A 31 12.46 1.34 -10.52
N GLY A 32 12.80 1.99 -11.63
CA GLY A 32 12.19 3.23 -12.09
C GLY A 32 11.06 3.04 -13.10
N GLY A 33 10.58 1.82 -13.34
CA GLY A 33 9.66 1.54 -14.45
C GLY A 33 8.27 2.18 -14.34
N PHE A 34 7.90 2.69 -13.15
CA PHE A 34 6.68 3.47 -12.94
C PHE A 34 6.59 4.72 -13.84
N VAL A 35 7.73 5.27 -14.29
CA VAL A 35 7.77 6.43 -15.22
C VAL A 35 7.16 6.13 -16.59
N GLY A 36 6.89 4.85 -16.90
CA GLY A 36 6.19 4.47 -18.12
C GLY A 36 4.79 5.12 -18.23
N VAL A 37 4.13 5.41 -17.10
CA VAL A 37 2.83 6.11 -17.10
C VAL A 37 2.97 7.54 -17.61
N ASP A 38 4.01 8.26 -17.21
CA ASP A 38 4.30 9.62 -17.67
C ASP A 38 4.55 9.66 -19.19
N ILE A 39 5.24 8.64 -19.72
CA ILE A 39 5.45 8.47 -21.15
C ILE A 39 4.10 8.27 -21.87
N PHE A 40 3.18 7.47 -21.29
CA PHE A 40 1.82 7.34 -21.81
C PHE A 40 1.09 8.66 -21.84
N PHE A 41 1.16 9.47 -20.78
CA PHE A 41 0.55 10.79 -20.72
C PHE A 41 1.04 11.71 -21.86
N VAL A 42 2.35 11.76 -22.13
CA VAL A 42 2.89 12.54 -23.26
C VAL A 42 2.34 12.03 -24.60
N ILE A 43 2.33 10.71 -24.83
CA ILE A 43 1.79 10.11 -26.07
C ILE A 43 0.30 10.42 -26.22
N SER A 44 -0.47 10.29 -25.14
CA SER A 44 -1.91 10.51 -25.08
C SER A 44 -2.25 11.97 -25.42
N GLY A 45 -1.56 12.93 -24.79
CA GLY A 45 -1.71 14.35 -25.09
C GLY A 45 -1.38 14.70 -26.54
N TYR A 46 -0.29 14.15 -27.09
CA TYR A 46 0.10 14.38 -28.49
C TYR A 46 -0.95 13.86 -29.47
N LEU A 47 -1.36 12.60 -29.34
CA LEU A 47 -2.27 11.97 -30.30
C LEU A 47 -3.68 12.53 -30.24
N ILE A 48 -4.22 12.81 -29.05
CA ILE A 48 -5.54 13.40 -28.92
C ILE A 48 -5.56 14.82 -29.49
N THR A 49 -4.57 15.63 -29.16
CA THR A 49 -4.47 17.00 -29.72
C THR A 49 -4.36 16.96 -31.23
N LEU A 50 -3.53 16.08 -31.79
CA LEU A 50 -3.38 15.93 -33.24
C LEU A 50 -4.70 15.55 -33.94
N ILE A 51 -5.46 14.62 -33.36
CA ILE A 51 -6.76 14.20 -33.90
C ILE A 51 -7.76 15.35 -33.84
N LEU A 52 -7.80 16.09 -32.73
CA LEU A 52 -8.72 17.20 -32.54
C LEU A 52 -8.40 18.38 -33.45
N LEU A 53 -7.13 18.79 -33.54
CA LEU A 53 -6.69 19.86 -34.44
C LEU A 53 -7.05 19.53 -35.89
N LYS A 54 -6.83 18.28 -36.33
CA LYS A 54 -7.24 17.84 -37.67
C LYS A 54 -8.75 17.90 -37.87
N ASP A 55 -9.54 17.37 -36.93
CA ASP A 55 -11.00 17.38 -37.04
C ASP A 55 -11.53 18.83 -37.05
N ILE A 56 -10.90 19.77 -36.34
CA ILE A 56 -11.22 21.21 -36.36
C ILE A 56 -10.82 21.85 -37.71
N GLU A 57 -9.59 21.64 -38.20
CA GLU A 57 -9.13 22.15 -39.49
C GLU A 57 -9.99 21.68 -40.67
N GLU A 58 -10.61 20.51 -40.56
CA GLU A 58 -11.48 19.93 -41.60
C GLU A 58 -12.97 20.25 -41.39
N ASP A 59 -13.34 21.13 -40.46
CA ASP A 59 -14.73 21.46 -40.07
C ASP A 59 -15.58 20.22 -39.71
N LYS A 60 -14.93 19.19 -39.16
CA LYS A 60 -15.52 17.88 -38.80
C LYS A 60 -15.57 17.64 -37.29
N PHE A 61 -15.16 18.63 -36.49
CA PHE A 61 -15.13 18.51 -35.05
C PHE A 61 -16.55 18.31 -34.51
N SER A 62 -16.70 17.26 -33.70
CA SER A 62 -17.93 16.96 -32.98
C SER A 62 -17.55 16.26 -31.69
N ILE A 63 -18.00 16.82 -30.57
CA ILE A 63 -17.74 16.24 -29.25
C ILE A 63 -18.33 14.82 -29.15
N VAL A 64 -19.52 14.60 -29.73
CA VAL A 64 -20.17 13.29 -29.78
C VAL A 64 -19.32 12.30 -30.58
N ARG A 65 -18.78 12.71 -31.74
CA ARG A 65 -17.89 11.87 -32.55
C ARG A 65 -16.56 11.59 -31.85
N PHE A 66 -16.04 12.54 -31.08
CA PHE A 66 -14.85 12.35 -30.26
C PHE A 66 -15.08 11.24 -29.22
N TYR A 67 -16.15 11.35 -28.42
CA TYR A 67 -16.49 10.33 -27.42
C TYR A 67 -16.85 8.98 -28.06
N GLU A 68 -17.50 8.95 -29.22
CA GLU A 68 -17.73 7.71 -29.95
C GLU A 68 -16.41 6.97 -30.22
N LYS A 69 -15.39 7.69 -30.73
CA LYS A 69 -14.05 7.12 -30.99
C LYS A 69 -13.36 6.67 -29.69
N ARG A 70 -13.64 7.30 -28.55
CA ARG A 70 -13.08 6.94 -27.22
C ARG A 70 -13.76 5.71 -26.64
N ILE A 71 -15.08 5.68 -26.60
CA ILE A 71 -15.88 4.55 -26.15
C ILE A 71 -15.47 3.29 -26.92
N ARG A 72 -15.41 3.34 -28.26
CA ARG A 72 -15.01 2.18 -29.08
C ARG A 72 -13.59 1.67 -28.83
N ARG A 73 -12.72 2.51 -28.26
CA ARG A 73 -11.30 2.18 -28.02
C ARG A 73 -11.05 1.72 -26.58
N ILE A 74 -11.70 2.34 -25.60
CA ILE A 74 -11.35 2.22 -24.18
C ILE A 74 -12.33 1.28 -23.47
N TYR A 75 -13.63 1.50 -23.64
CA TYR A 75 -14.66 0.84 -22.83
C TYR A 75 -14.67 -0.69 -22.99
N PRO A 76 -14.59 -1.29 -24.21
CA PRO A 76 -14.68 -2.73 -24.37
C PRO A 76 -13.67 -3.51 -23.53
N ALA A 77 -12.39 -3.14 -23.58
CA ALA A 77 -11.35 -3.85 -22.84
C ALA A 77 -11.43 -3.55 -21.33
N LEU A 78 -11.69 -2.29 -20.95
CA LEU A 78 -11.85 -1.90 -19.54
C LEU A 78 -12.98 -2.69 -18.86
N PHE A 79 -14.18 -2.71 -19.46
CA PHE A 79 -15.33 -3.38 -18.85
C PHE A 79 -15.23 -4.91 -18.91
N ALA A 80 -14.53 -5.47 -19.90
CA ALA A 80 -14.19 -6.88 -19.87
C ALA A 80 -13.31 -7.21 -18.66
N VAL A 81 -12.27 -6.42 -18.41
CA VAL A 81 -11.38 -6.59 -17.25
C VAL A 81 -12.14 -6.43 -15.94
N ILE A 82 -12.96 -5.37 -15.79
CA ILE A 82 -13.82 -5.17 -14.61
C ILE A 82 -14.74 -6.38 -14.38
N PHE A 83 -15.34 -6.92 -15.43
CA PHE A 83 -16.21 -8.10 -15.33
C PHE A 83 -15.46 -9.33 -14.80
N PHE A 84 -14.29 -9.64 -15.37
CA PHE A 84 -13.48 -10.78 -14.91
C PHE A 84 -12.97 -10.59 -13.48
N ILE A 85 -12.56 -9.37 -13.12
CA ILE A 85 -12.11 -9.04 -11.76
C ILE A 85 -13.27 -9.16 -10.77
N LEU A 86 -14.48 -8.71 -11.13
CA LEU A 86 -15.65 -8.83 -10.28
C LEU A 86 -15.96 -10.31 -9.98
N ILE A 87 -15.91 -11.17 -11.00
CA ILE A 87 -16.09 -12.62 -10.83
C ILE A 87 -14.98 -13.21 -9.96
N ALA A 88 -13.72 -12.92 -10.28
CA ALA A 88 -12.58 -13.42 -9.51
C ALA A 88 -12.64 -12.95 -8.04
N GLY A 89 -12.95 -11.68 -7.80
CA GLY A 89 -13.11 -11.11 -6.47
C GLY A 89 -14.24 -11.78 -5.69
N PHE A 90 -15.37 -12.08 -6.34
CA PHE A 90 -16.49 -12.76 -5.71
C PHE A 90 -16.12 -14.17 -5.21
N PHE A 91 -15.24 -14.89 -5.90
CA PHE A 91 -14.82 -16.24 -5.48
C PHE A 91 -13.62 -16.25 -4.55
N PHE A 92 -12.69 -15.31 -4.72
CA PHE A 92 -11.37 -15.40 -4.11
C PHE A 92 -11.10 -14.32 -3.05
N MET A 93 -11.79 -13.17 -3.06
CA MET A 93 -11.58 -12.12 -2.07
C MET A 93 -12.58 -12.24 -0.91
N ALA A 94 -12.05 -12.24 0.31
CA ALA A 94 -12.81 -12.17 1.55
C ALA A 94 -13.58 -10.85 1.67
N GLN A 95 -14.47 -10.76 2.67
CA GLN A 95 -15.43 -9.66 2.83
C GLN A 95 -14.82 -8.27 2.65
N ASP A 96 -13.85 -7.87 3.48
CA ASP A 96 -13.30 -6.50 3.46
C ASP A 96 -12.58 -6.18 2.14
N ALA A 97 -11.88 -7.16 1.58
CA ALA A 97 -11.20 -7.01 0.31
C ALA A 97 -12.20 -6.90 -0.86
N PHE A 98 -13.31 -7.62 -0.79
CA PHE A 98 -14.39 -7.54 -1.79
C PHE A 98 -15.20 -6.24 -1.67
N ASP A 99 -15.40 -5.73 -0.45
CA ASP A 99 -15.95 -4.40 -0.19
C ASP A 99 -15.10 -3.31 -0.87
N ALA A 100 -13.80 -3.29 -0.60
CA ALA A 100 -12.85 -2.38 -1.23
C ALA A 100 -12.79 -2.53 -2.76
N LEU A 101 -12.96 -3.75 -3.28
CA LEU A 101 -13.10 -3.97 -4.72
C LEU A 101 -14.37 -3.33 -5.27
N GLY A 102 -15.50 -3.40 -4.56
CA GLY A 102 -16.76 -2.76 -4.95
C GLY A 102 -16.65 -1.24 -5.08
N GLU A 103 -15.97 -0.59 -4.13
CA GLU A 103 -15.63 0.84 -4.23
C GLU A 103 -14.74 1.12 -5.45
N SER A 104 -13.71 0.29 -5.65
CA SER A 104 -12.78 0.43 -6.76
C SER A 104 -13.45 0.25 -8.13
N ILE A 105 -14.41 -0.68 -8.26
CA ILE A 105 -15.21 -0.87 -9.47
C ILE A 105 -16.05 0.37 -9.76
N THR A 106 -16.70 0.92 -8.73
CA THR A 106 -17.51 2.14 -8.84
C THR A 106 -16.65 3.31 -9.30
N ALA A 107 -15.51 3.52 -8.64
CA ALA A 107 -14.62 4.63 -8.95
C ALA A 107 -13.94 4.47 -10.32
N ALA A 108 -13.51 3.27 -10.70
CA ALA A 108 -12.92 3.02 -12.02
C ALA A 108 -13.94 3.25 -13.14
N THR A 109 -15.19 2.83 -12.95
CA THR A 109 -16.28 3.01 -13.92
C THR A 109 -16.64 4.48 -14.14
N LEU A 110 -16.56 5.30 -13.08
CA LEU A 110 -16.84 6.73 -13.11
C LEU A 110 -15.58 7.60 -13.37
N PHE A 111 -14.43 6.98 -13.66
CA PHE A 111 -13.14 7.67 -13.80
C PHE A 111 -12.78 8.59 -12.63
N TRP A 112 -13.03 8.09 -11.42
CA TRP A 112 -12.77 8.74 -10.13
C TRP A 112 -11.74 7.97 -9.27
N SER A 113 -11.15 6.90 -9.80
CA SER A 113 -10.23 6.01 -9.08
C SER A 113 -9.00 6.73 -8.53
N ASN A 114 -8.48 7.75 -9.23
CA ASN A 114 -7.38 8.56 -8.73
C ASN A 114 -7.71 9.29 -7.42
N ILE A 115 -8.96 9.75 -7.26
CA ILE A 115 -9.40 10.44 -6.05
C ILE A 115 -9.70 9.44 -4.93
N LEU A 116 -10.25 8.26 -5.27
CA LEU A 116 -10.43 7.17 -4.31
C LEU A 116 -9.08 6.75 -3.69
N PHE A 117 -8.11 6.42 -4.53
CA PHE A 117 -6.82 5.90 -4.08
C PHE A 117 -5.93 6.96 -3.43
N GLN A 118 -6.15 8.24 -3.71
CA GLN A 118 -5.55 9.34 -2.94
C GLN A 118 -5.99 9.31 -1.46
N LYS A 119 -7.24 8.93 -1.19
CA LYS A 119 -7.82 8.93 0.16
C LYS A 119 -7.56 7.64 0.95
N GLN A 120 -7.40 6.49 0.28
CA GLN A 120 -7.25 5.18 0.92
C GLN A 120 -5.81 4.85 1.38
N SER A 121 -5.28 5.80 2.15
CA SER A 121 -3.96 5.99 2.72
C SER A 121 -3.70 5.69 4.20
N GLY A 122 -4.31 4.68 4.83
CA GLY A 122 -4.29 4.54 6.29
C GLY A 122 -3.82 3.18 6.80
N TYR A 123 -3.48 3.11 8.08
CA TYR A 123 -3.08 1.86 8.79
C TYR A 123 -4.12 0.73 8.62
N PHE A 124 -5.40 1.08 8.54
CA PHE A 124 -6.52 0.13 8.40
C PHE A 124 -6.97 -0.13 6.96
N GLU A 125 -6.26 0.38 5.95
CA GLU A 125 -6.60 0.19 4.54
C GLU A 125 -5.87 -1.02 3.95
N ALA A 126 -6.53 -1.73 3.03
CA ALA A 126 -5.88 -2.85 2.33
C ALA A 126 -4.60 -2.37 1.63
N PRO A 127 -3.50 -3.16 1.65
CA PRO A 127 -2.26 -2.76 0.99
C PRO A 127 -2.50 -2.46 -0.50
N SER A 128 -1.91 -1.38 -1.00
CA SER A 128 -2.13 -0.90 -2.37
C SER A 128 -1.91 -1.98 -3.43
N PHE A 129 -0.92 -2.85 -3.23
CA PHE A 129 -0.60 -3.96 -4.16
C PHE A 129 -1.66 -5.07 -4.21
N GLN A 130 -2.59 -5.11 -3.27
CA GLN A 130 -3.69 -6.09 -3.25
C GLN A 130 -4.98 -5.55 -3.87
N LYS A 131 -5.01 -4.27 -4.31
CA LYS A 131 -6.19 -3.63 -4.92
C LYS A 131 -6.20 -3.90 -6.43
N PRO A 132 -7.06 -4.78 -6.98
CA PRO A 132 -6.93 -5.25 -8.38
C PRO A 132 -7.18 -4.18 -9.44
N LEU A 133 -7.79 -3.05 -9.06
CA LEU A 133 -8.07 -1.94 -9.96
C LEU A 133 -7.22 -0.69 -9.66
N LEU A 134 -6.15 -0.80 -8.84
CA LEU A 134 -5.32 0.36 -8.46
C LEU A 134 -4.83 1.12 -9.69
N HIS A 135 -4.20 0.43 -10.64
CA HIS A 135 -3.65 1.00 -11.88
C HIS A 135 -4.63 1.85 -12.71
N THR A 136 -5.95 1.76 -12.47
CA THR A 136 -6.94 2.60 -13.17
C THR A 136 -6.87 4.08 -12.78
N TRP A 137 -6.12 4.47 -11.74
CA TRP A 137 -5.94 5.88 -11.37
C TRP A 137 -5.38 6.71 -12.53
N SER A 138 -4.44 6.16 -13.30
CA SER A 138 -3.83 6.87 -14.43
C SER A 138 -4.83 7.06 -15.56
N LEU A 139 -5.68 6.05 -15.80
CA LEU A 139 -6.76 6.11 -16.77
C LEU A 139 -7.81 7.15 -16.37
N ALA A 140 -8.11 7.29 -15.09
CA ALA A 140 -8.99 8.35 -14.60
C ALA A 140 -8.42 9.75 -14.89
N ILE A 141 -7.11 9.98 -14.71
CA ILE A 141 -6.45 11.24 -15.07
C ILE A 141 -6.58 11.49 -16.59
N GLU A 142 -6.31 10.48 -17.43
CA GLU A 142 -6.46 10.61 -18.88
C GLU A 142 -7.90 10.96 -19.29
N GLU A 143 -8.89 10.26 -18.75
CA GLU A 143 -10.29 10.53 -19.09
C GLU A 143 -10.77 11.89 -18.57
N GLN A 144 -10.35 12.31 -17.38
CA GLN A 144 -10.60 13.67 -16.87
C GLN A 144 -10.00 14.73 -17.82
N TYR A 145 -8.79 14.49 -18.32
CA TYR A 145 -8.19 15.32 -19.36
C TYR A 145 -9.02 15.29 -20.66
N TYR A 146 -9.50 14.12 -21.10
CA TYR A 146 -10.33 13.99 -22.31
C TYR A 146 -11.72 14.61 -22.17
N VAL A 147 -12.22 14.84 -20.95
CA VAL A 147 -13.44 15.61 -20.74
C VAL A 147 -13.19 17.11 -20.91
N ILE A 148 -12.11 17.62 -20.31
CA ILE A 148 -11.82 19.05 -20.26
C ILE A 148 -11.20 19.55 -21.56
N PHE A 149 -10.22 18.82 -22.09
CA PHE A 149 -9.32 19.30 -23.13
C PHE A 149 -9.99 19.53 -24.51
N PRO A 150 -10.88 18.65 -25.02
CA PRO A 150 -11.58 18.93 -26.28
C PRO A 150 -12.43 20.19 -26.22
N LEU A 151 -13.06 20.47 -25.07
CA LEU A 151 -13.84 21.69 -24.87
C LEU A 151 -12.93 22.92 -24.86
N LEU A 152 -11.81 22.85 -24.13
CA LEU A 152 -10.79 23.89 -24.13
C LEU A 152 -10.28 24.17 -25.54
N LEU A 153 -9.86 23.13 -26.28
CA LEU A 153 -9.34 23.29 -27.63
C LEU A 153 -10.40 23.83 -28.61
N SER A 154 -11.67 23.44 -28.42
CA SER A 154 -12.81 24.01 -29.17
C SER A 154 -13.10 25.47 -28.83
N GLN A 155 -12.55 26.04 -27.77
CA GLN A 155 -12.59 27.49 -27.54
C GLN A 155 -11.32 28.13 -28.09
N LEU A 156 -10.17 27.46 -27.92
CA LEU A 156 -8.87 27.96 -28.35
C LEU A 156 -8.73 28.06 -29.87
N HIS A 157 -9.47 27.27 -30.67
CA HIS A 157 -9.40 27.37 -32.14
C HIS A 157 -9.89 28.72 -32.69
N LYS A 158 -10.60 29.52 -31.89
CA LYS A 158 -11.01 30.89 -32.25
C LYS A 158 -9.84 31.88 -32.21
N PHE A 159 -8.75 31.51 -31.52
CA PHE A 159 -7.56 32.34 -31.39
C PHE A 159 -6.55 31.99 -32.48
N LYS A 160 -5.58 32.89 -32.70
CA LYS A 160 -4.43 32.56 -33.53
C LYS A 160 -3.67 31.39 -32.90
N LYS A 161 -3.13 30.50 -33.73
CA LYS A 161 -2.37 29.30 -33.31
C LYS A 161 -1.32 29.60 -32.22
N GLN A 162 -0.61 30.72 -32.34
CA GLN A 162 0.39 31.14 -31.34
C GLN A 162 -0.23 31.54 -29.99
N GLN A 163 -1.40 32.18 -29.99
CA GLN A 163 -2.11 32.55 -28.76
C GLN A 163 -2.62 31.31 -28.03
N ALA A 164 -3.21 30.37 -28.78
CA ALA A 164 -3.61 29.08 -28.24
C ALA A 164 -2.42 28.33 -27.63
N PHE A 165 -1.28 28.29 -28.33
CA PHE A 165 -0.04 27.71 -27.81
C PHE A 165 0.41 28.38 -26.50
N ASN A 166 0.42 29.72 -26.43
CA ASN A 166 0.82 30.44 -25.23
C ASN A 166 -0.08 30.14 -24.03
N ILE A 167 -1.40 29.97 -24.24
CA ILE A 167 -2.34 29.59 -23.17
C ILE A 167 -2.04 28.17 -22.67
N ILE A 168 -1.82 27.22 -23.58
CA ILE A 168 -1.44 25.85 -23.21
C ILE A 168 -0.09 25.84 -22.47
N LEU A 169 0.87 26.66 -22.90
CA LEU A 169 2.16 26.80 -22.24
C LEU A 169 2.00 27.38 -20.83
N LEU A 170 1.12 28.36 -20.64
CA LEU A 170 0.83 28.90 -19.30
C LEU A 170 0.23 27.82 -18.38
N LEU A 171 -0.74 27.03 -18.88
CA LEU A 171 -1.31 25.91 -18.12
C LEU A 171 -0.26 24.84 -17.78
N TRP A 172 0.66 24.58 -18.71
CA TRP A 172 1.80 23.69 -18.50
C TRP A 172 2.70 24.22 -17.37
N ILE A 173 3.05 25.51 -17.37
CA ILE A 173 3.89 26.14 -16.34
C ILE A 173 3.20 26.07 -14.97
N ILE A 174 1.91 26.39 -14.90
CA ILE A 174 1.14 26.35 -13.66
C ILE A 174 1.10 24.93 -13.10
N SER A 175 0.82 23.93 -13.93
CA SER A 175 0.74 22.53 -13.51
C SER A 175 2.10 21.99 -13.06
N PHE A 176 3.16 22.25 -13.83
CA PHE A 176 4.53 21.82 -13.50
C PHE A 176 5.06 22.53 -12.24
N GLY A 177 4.88 23.85 -12.15
CA GLY A 177 5.27 24.62 -10.97
C GLY A 177 4.53 24.17 -9.71
N SER A 178 3.24 23.85 -9.81
CA SER A 178 2.46 23.30 -8.70
C SER A 178 2.94 21.91 -8.29
N SER A 179 3.32 21.07 -9.25
CA SER A 179 3.89 19.74 -8.99
C SER A 179 5.18 19.84 -8.18
N ILE A 180 6.07 20.78 -8.52
CA ILE A 180 7.33 21.02 -7.80
C ILE A 180 7.06 21.61 -6.41
N TYR A 181 6.16 22.59 -6.32
CA TYR A 181 5.94 23.33 -5.08
C TYR A 181 5.32 22.46 -3.98
N TYR A 182 4.32 21.64 -4.31
CA TYR A 182 3.55 20.89 -3.31
C TYR A 182 4.06 19.48 -2.99
N ILE A 183 5.10 18.99 -3.68
CA ILE A 183 5.52 17.58 -3.56
C ILE A 183 6.02 17.19 -2.15
N HIS A 184 6.68 18.11 -1.44
CA HIS A 184 7.24 17.83 -0.11
C HIS A 184 6.16 17.72 0.99
N ASP A 185 5.08 18.49 0.85
CA ASP A 185 4.00 18.53 1.84
C ASP A 185 2.85 17.58 1.47
N TYR A 186 2.60 17.38 0.18
CA TYR A 186 1.43 16.66 -0.34
C TYR A 186 1.78 15.67 -1.45
N GLN A 187 2.86 14.90 -1.30
CA GLN A 187 3.36 13.95 -2.31
C GLN A 187 2.24 13.07 -2.93
N ARG A 188 1.37 12.49 -2.11
CA ARG A 188 0.23 11.67 -2.58
C ARG A 188 -0.74 12.45 -3.48
N ALA A 189 -1.09 13.67 -3.09
CA ALA A 189 -1.98 14.51 -3.90
C ALA A 189 -1.30 14.89 -5.22
N THR A 190 0.00 15.21 -5.20
CA THR A 190 0.76 15.51 -6.42
C THR A 190 0.87 14.32 -7.37
N PHE A 191 0.83 13.09 -6.84
CA PHE A 191 0.85 11.87 -7.64
C PHE A 191 -0.50 11.51 -8.29
N TYR A 192 -1.61 11.72 -7.58
CA TYR A 192 -2.94 11.27 -8.01
C TYR A 192 -3.81 12.33 -8.69
N PHE A 193 -3.59 13.63 -8.46
CA PHE A 193 -4.48 14.65 -9.01
C PHE A 193 -4.01 15.24 -10.35
N LEU A 194 -4.98 15.41 -11.26
CA LEU A 194 -4.75 15.92 -12.62
C LEU A 194 -4.02 17.27 -12.62
N GLN A 195 -4.35 18.23 -11.73
CA GLN A 195 -3.74 19.55 -11.76
C GLN A 195 -2.21 19.54 -11.57
N PHE A 196 -1.65 18.53 -10.91
CA PHE A 196 -0.20 18.39 -10.71
C PHE A 196 0.49 17.55 -11.78
N ARG A 197 -0.29 16.84 -12.61
CA ARG A 197 0.22 15.94 -13.67
C ARG A 197 -0.19 16.35 -15.08
N ALA A 198 -1.07 17.34 -15.22
CA ALA A 198 -1.56 17.82 -16.50
C ALA A 198 -0.43 18.30 -17.41
N TRP A 199 0.66 18.85 -16.87
CA TRP A 199 1.83 19.26 -17.65
C TRP A 199 2.44 18.11 -18.48
N GLU A 200 2.34 16.85 -18.05
CA GLU A 200 2.81 15.68 -18.79
C GLU A 200 2.00 15.48 -20.08
N LEU A 201 0.66 15.51 -19.98
CA LEU A 201 -0.27 15.49 -21.12
C LEU A 201 -0.12 16.75 -22.00
N LEU A 202 0.05 17.92 -21.37
CA LEU A 202 0.22 19.18 -22.07
C LEU A 202 1.56 19.24 -22.83
N THR A 203 2.59 18.50 -22.40
CA THR A 203 3.85 18.37 -23.16
C THR A 203 3.60 17.76 -24.53
N GLY A 204 2.86 16.66 -24.59
CA GLY A 204 2.44 16.07 -25.87
C GLY A 204 1.57 17.01 -26.69
N THR A 205 0.68 17.73 -26.02
CA THR A 205 -0.19 18.73 -26.63
C THR A 205 0.60 19.85 -27.31
N LEU A 206 1.56 20.45 -26.62
CA LEU A 206 2.43 21.51 -27.17
C LEU A 206 3.18 21.03 -28.41
N LEU A 207 3.65 19.78 -28.44
CA LEU A 207 4.29 19.18 -29.61
C LEU A 207 3.34 19.06 -30.81
N ALA A 208 2.08 18.69 -30.57
CA ALA A 208 1.06 18.53 -31.61
C ALA A 208 0.68 19.86 -32.30
N PHE A 209 0.90 21.01 -31.66
CA PHE A 209 0.71 22.30 -32.32
C PHE A 209 1.75 22.57 -33.41
N HIS A 210 2.85 21.83 -33.54
CA HIS A 210 3.87 22.08 -34.60
C HIS A 210 4.35 23.54 -34.65
N VAL A 211 4.49 24.19 -33.49
CA VAL A 211 5.10 25.53 -33.38
C VAL A 211 6.63 25.42 -33.34
N PHE A 212 7.14 24.30 -32.81
CA PHE A 212 8.56 24.00 -32.84
C PHE A 212 9.04 23.71 -34.27
N PRO A 213 10.19 24.25 -34.70
CA PRO A 213 10.77 23.95 -36.01
C PRO A 213 11.01 22.44 -36.20
N SER A 214 10.73 21.93 -37.40
CA SER A 214 11.09 20.55 -37.76
C SER A 214 12.61 20.38 -37.80
N LEU A 215 13.10 19.25 -37.29
CA LEU A 215 14.52 18.90 -37.33
C LEU A 215 14.94 18.46 -38.74
N LYS A 216 15.38 19.42 -39.57
CA LYS A 216 15.74 19.17 -40.98
C LYS A 216 17.02 18.35 -41.16
N SER A 217 17.99 18.46 -40.26
CA SER A 217 19.25 17.72 -40.34
C SER A 217 19.16 16.37 -39.63
N GLU A 218 19.68 15.33 -40.29
CA GLU A 218 19.72 13.95 -39.77
C GLU A 218 20.44 13.88 -38.43
N ARG A 219 21.58 14.57 -38.28
CA ARG A 219 22.35 14.59 -37.02
C ARG A 219 21.54 15.08 -35.84
N PHE A 220 20.70 16.11 -36.03
CA PHE A 220 19.85 16.62 -34.95
C PHE A 220 18.68 15.68 -34.64
N ARG A 221 18.14 14.98 -35.64
CA ARG A 221 17.12 13.94 -35.42
C ARG A 221 17.69 12.76 -34.65
N ASP A 222 18.88 12.30 -35.03
CA ASP A 222 19.58 11.22 -34.36
C ASP A 222 19.91 11.61 -32.91
N ALA A 223 20.49 12.79 -32.70
CA ALA A 223 20.78 13.31 -31.36
C ALA A 223 19.51 13.39 -30.50
N ALA A 224 18.45 14.04 -30.98
CA ALA A 224 17.20 14.17 -30.22
C ALA A 224 16.57 12.80 -29.91
N SER A 225 16.49 11.90 -30.88
CA SER A 225 15.87 10.58 -30.69
C SER A 225 16.69 9.67 -29.76
N LEU A 226 18.02 9.68 -29.85
CA LEU A 226 18.90 8.91 -28.98
C LEU A 226 18.96 9.49 -27.57
N THR A 227 19.09 10.81 -27.43
CA THR A 227 19.01 11.47 -26.13
C THR A 227 17.67 11.17 -25.47
N GLY A 228 16.57 11.27 -26.22
CA GLY A 228 15.25 10.94 -25.67
C GLY A 228 15.15 9.50 -25.18
N LEU A 229 15.71 8.54 -25.93
CA LEU A 229 15.75 7.14 -25.53
C LEU A 229 16.63 6.91 -24.29
N ILE A 230 17.78 7.58 -24.20
CA ILE A 230 18.68 7.52 -23.04
C ILE A 230 18.00 8.10 -21.79
N LEU A 231 17.29 9.23 -21.91
CA LEU A 231 16.58 9.82 -20.76
C LEU A 231 15.46 8.90 -20.26
N VAL A 232 14.70 8.28 -21.16
CA VAL A 232 13.66 7.31 -20.81
C VAL A 232 14.26 6.08 -20.14
N LEU A 233 15.22 5.41 -20.77
CA LEU A 233 15.81 4.18 -20.23
C LEU A 233 16.65 4.44 -18.97
N GLY A 234 17.32 5.57 -18.91
CA GLY A 234 18.05 6.03 -17.72
C GLY A 234 17.11 6.24 -16.53
N SER A 235 15.94 6.85 -16.75
CA SER A 235 14.93 7.01 -15.68
C SER A 235 14.45 5.65 -15.18
N VAL A 236 14.23 4.68 -16.07
CA VAL A 236 13.81 3.32 -15.72
C VAL A 236 14.86 2.57 -14.88
N TRP A 237 16.15 2.75 -15.20
CA TRP A 237 17.25 2.04 -14.54
C TRP A 237 17.67 2.69 -13.21
N PHE A 238 17.70 4.02 -13.14
CA PHE A 238 18.30 4.75 -12.01
C PHE A 238 17.29 5.25 -10.98
N TYR A 239 16.00 5.38 -11.32
CA TYR A 239 14.99 5.76 -10.33
C TYR A 239 14.60 4.56 -9.47
N SER A 240 14.06 4.85 -8.30
CA SER A 240 13.61 3.88 -7.31
C SER A 240 12.46 4.43 -6.48
N GLU A 241 11.92 3.62 -5.58
CA GLU A 241 10.90 4.03 -4.60
C GLU A 241 11.31 5.22 -3.71
N ASN A 242 12.62 5.45 -3.54
CA ASN A 242 13.16 6.58 -2.79
C ASN A 242 13.24 7.87 -3.62
N THR A 243 12.94 7.81 -4.91
CA THR A 243 12.94 8.99 -5.78
C THR A 243 11.70 9.82 -5.50
N LEU A 244 11.89 11.07 -5.07
CA LEU A 244 10.78 12.00 -4.88
C LEU A 244 10.10 12.26 -6.21
N PHE A 245 8.84 11.84 -6.34
CA PHE A 245 8.11 11.79 -7.60
C PHE A 245 6.65 12.25 -7.44
N PRO A 246 6.04 12.99 -8.40
CA PRO A 246 6.56 13.38 -9.72
C PRO A 246 7.59 14.52 -9.70
N GLY A 247 7.17 15.76 -9.42
CA GLY A 247 8.06 16.92 -9.25
C GLY A 247 9.07 17.10 -10.40
N LEU A 248 10.30 17.48 -10.04
CA LEU A 248 11.40 17.62 -11.01
C LEU A 248 11.83 16.28 -11.63
N SER A 249 11.73 15.18 -10.89
CA SER A 249 12.15 13.85 -11.36
C SER A 249 11.35 13.40 -12.59
N ALA A 250 10.04 13.67 -12.61
CA ALA A 250 9.18 13.36 -13.76
C ALA A 250 9.55 14.14 -15.04
N PHE A 251 10.27 15.27 -14.94
CA PHE A 251 10.69 16.06 -16.09
C PHE A 251 11.60 15.26 -17.05
N VAL A 252 12.48 14.42 -16.52
CA VAL A 252 13.45 13.65 -17.30
C VAL A 252 12.79 12.66 -18.28
N PRO A 253 11.93 11.73 -17.83
CA PRO A 253 11.25 10.81 -18.75
C PRO A 253 10.26 11.53 -19.68
N VAL A 254 9.61 12.60 -19.23
CA VAL A 254 8.69 13.41 -20.05
C VAL A 254 9.42 14.14 -21.18
N LEU A 255 10.56 14.77 -20.88
CA LEU A 255 11.43 15.38 -21.88
C LEU A 255 11.94 14.31 -22.86
N GLY A 256 12.32 13.14 -22.35
CA GLY A 256 12.78 12.03 -23.17
C GLY A 256 11.74 11.57 -24.19
N ALA A 257 10.51 11.32 -23.74
CA ALA A 257 9.37 11.00 -24.60
C ALA A 257 9.07 12.13 -25.59
N GLY A 258 9.13 13.39 -25.15
CA GLY A 258 8.92 14.56 -25.99
C GLY A 258 9.94 14.69 -27.13
N LEU A 259 11.23 14.45 -26.85
CA LEU A 259 12.30 14.45 -27.86
C LEU A 259 12.14 13.34 -28.90
N ILE A 260 11.75 12.13 -28.47
CA ILE A 260 11.44 11.01 -29.38
C ILE A 260 10.27 11.37 -30.30
N ILE A 261 9.20 11.97 -29.76
CA ILE A 261 8.04 12.37 -30.56
C ILE A 261 8.44 13.47 -31.56
N HIS A 262 9.10 14.53 -31.08
CA HIS A 262 9.52 15.70 -31.86
C HIS A 262 10.45 15.33 -33.03
N SER A 263 11.41 14.43 -32.79
CA SER A 263 12.36 13.97 -33.82
C SER A 263 11.73 13.23 -35.00
N GLY A 264 10.49 12.73 -34.86
CA GLY A 264 9.75 12.09 -35.96
C GLY A 264 8.59 12.93 -36.55
N ILE A 265 8.37 14.16 -36.07
CA ILE A 265 7.29 15.03 -36.57
C ILE A 265 7.55 15.45 -38.04
N ASN A 266 6.55 15.31 -38.90
CA ASN A 266 6.58 15.71 -40.32
C ASN A 266 7.72 15.07 -41.14
N ILE A 267 8.20 13.90 -40.72
CA ILE A 267 9.31 13.17 -41.35
C ILE A 267 8.84 11.77 -41.74
N GLY A 268 9.24 11.29 -42.93
CA GLY A 268 8.95 9.93 -43.38
C GLY A 268 9.79 8.88 -42.64
N GLN A 269 9.34 7.62 -42.57
CA GLN A 269 10.07 6.57 -41.84
C GLN A 269 11.52 6.40 -42.30
N LYS A 270 11.81 6.57 -43.60
CA LYS A 270 13.17 6.46 -44.15
C LYS A 270 14.13 7.56 -43.66
N GLU A 271 13.60 8.68 -43.22
CA GLU A 271 14.38 9.85 -42.77
C GLU A 271 14.38 9.99 -41.23
N SER A 272 13.77 9.03 -40.52
CA SER A 272 13.63 9.07 -39.06
C SER A 272 14.96 8.88 -38.33
N GLY A 273 15.07 9.50 -37.15
CA GLY A 273 16.26 9.40 -36.31
C GLY A 273 16.55 7.95 -35.88
N ILE A 274 17.80 7.64 -35.54
CA ILE A 274 18.23 6.30 -35.09
C ILE A 274 17.32 5.77 -33.97
N GLY A 275 17.01 6.58 -32.96
CA GLY A 275 16.13 6.18 -31.86
C GLY A 275 14.72 5.80 -32.35
N ASN A 276 14.13 6.58 -33.27
CA ASN A 276 12.84 6.25 -33.86
C ASN A 276 12.88 4.96 -34.68
N ARG A 277 13.99 4.70 -35.39
CA ARG A 277 14.18 3.46 -36.15
C ARG A 277 14.25 2.24 -35.24
N ILE A 278 14.96 2.33 -34.11
CA ILE A 278 15.00 1.28 -33.08
C ILE A 278 13.59 1.00 -32.57
N LEU A 279 12.83 2.04 -32.22
CA LEU A 279 11.45 1.91 -31.74
C LEU A 279 10.50 1.35 -32.81
N SER A 280 10.80 1.55 -34.09
CA SER A 280 10.01 1.01 -35.20
C SER A 280 10.23 -0.50 -35.44
N PHE A 281 11.06 -1.15 -34.62
CA PHE A 281 11.30 -2.60 -34.71
C PHE A 281 10.01 -3.39 -34.49
N LYS A 282 9.72 -4.36 -35.38
CA LYS A 282 8.42 -5.04 -35.45
C LYS A 282 7.97 -5.65 -34.11
N PRO A 283 8.81 -6.35 -33.33
CA PRO A 283 8.42 -6.84 -32.00
C PRO A 283 7.96 -5.75 -31.04
N LEU A 284 8.66 -4.61 -30.99
CA LEU A 284 8.25 -3.47 -30.17
C LEU A 284 6.92 -2.91 -30.64
N VAL A 285 6.74 -2.75 -31.95
CA VAL A 285 5.46 -2.29 -32.51
C VAL A 285 4.32 -3.23 -32.13
N VAL A 286 4.51 -4.55 -32.19
CA VAL A 286 3.48 -5.54 -31.81
C VAL A 286 3.09 -5.40 -30.34
N ILE A 287 4.07 -5.25 -29.44
CA ILE A 287 3.80 -4.99 -28.02
C ILE A 287 3.08 -3.65 -27.84
N GLY A 288 3.51 -2.62 -28.57
CA GLY A 288 2.88 -1.31 -28.62
C GLY A 288 1.40 -1.35 -29.02
N LEU A 289 1.05 -2.22 -29.97
CA LEU A 289 -0.33 -2.40 -30.42
C LEU A 289 -1.23 -3.02 -29.35
N ILE A 290 -0.70 -3.90 -28.49
CA ILE A 290 -1.44 -4.53 -27.39
C ILE A 290 -1.29 -3.78 -26.06
N SER A 291 -0.49 -2.71 -26.01
CA SER A 291 -0.07 -2.02 -24.78
C SER A 291 -1.23 -1.61 -23.87
N TYR A 292 -2.36 -1.17 -24.42
CA TYR A 292 -3.54 -0.82 -23.63
C TYR A 292 -4.14 -2.04 -22.92
N SER A 293 -4.37 -3.14 -23.65
CA SER A 293 -4.84 -4.39 -23.07
C SER A 293 -3.83 -4.96 -22.07
N LEU A 294 -2.52 -4.86 -22.34
CA LEU A 294 -1.48 -5.30 -21.41
C LEU A 294 -1.47 -4.47 -20.12
N TYR A 295 -1.62 -3.15 -20.24
CA TYR A 295 -1.74 -2.26 -19.09
C TYR A 295 -2.95 -2.60 -18.22
N LEU A 296 -4.08 -3.00 -18.80
CA LEU A 296 -5.26 -3.39 -18.02
C LEU A 296 -5.14 -4.76 -17.35
N TRP A 297 -4.55 -5.75 -18.03
CA TRP A 297 -4.52 -7.12 -17.53
C TRP A 297 -3.38 -7.39 -16.55
N HIS A 298 -2.22 -6.73 -16.68
CA HIS A 298 -1.06 -7.08 -15.86
C HIS A 298 -1.27 -6.88 -14.35
N TRP A 299 -1.86 -5.75 -13.97
CA TRP A 299 -1.99 -5.38 -12.57
C TRP A 299 -3.00 -6.24 -11.80
N PRO A 300 -4.22 -6.54 -12.31
CA PRO A 300 -5.13 -7.44 -11.63
C PRO A 300 -4.53 -8.82 -11.38
N ILE A 301 -3.80 -9.38 -12.35
CA ILE A 301 -3.14 -10.69 -12.20
C ILE A 301 -2.16 -10.65 -11.03
N LEU A 302 -1.30 -9.64 -11.00
CA LEU A 302 -0.36 -9.43 -9.89
C LEU A 302 -1.08 -9.19 -8.56
N ALA A 303 -2.14 -8.39 -8.54
CA ALA A 303 -2.86 -8.08 -7.31
C ALA A 303 -3.57 -9.32 -6.73
N PHE A 304 -4.15 -10.18 -7.57
CA PHE A 304 -4.72 -11.45 -7.14
C PHE A 304 -3.63 -12.43 -6.68
N GLU A 305 -2.47 -12.45 -7.35
CA GLU A 305 -1.31 -13.23 -6.92
C GLU A 305 -0.86 -12.79 -5.51
N LYS A 306 -0.56 -11.52 -5.31
CA LYS A 306 -0.15 -10.98 -4.00
C LYS A 306 -1.24 -11.10 -2.93
N TYR A 307 -2.51 -11.24 -3.34
CA TYR A 307 -3.63 -11.45 -2.41
C TYR A 307 -3.78 -12.93 -2.01
N LEU A 308 -3.53 -13.87 -2.92
CA LEU A 308 -3.78 -15.32 -2.73
C LEU A 308 -2.52 -16.12 -2.40
N ILE A 309 -1.36 -15.68 -2.88
CA ILE A 309 -0.09 -16.36 -2.71
C ILE A 309 0.62 -15.74 -1.52
N PHE A 310 0.84 -16.61 -0.55
CA PHE A 310 1.36 -16.29 0.77
C PHE A 310 2.83 -16.69 0.93
N TRP A 311 3.58 -16.83 -0.16
CA TRP A 311 4.96 -17.34 -0.16
C TRP A 311 5.92 -16.27 -0.67
N ARG A 312 7.23 -16.54 -0.59
CA ARG A 312 8.25 -15.64 -1.13
C ARG A 312 8.06 -15.50 -2.64
N TYR A 313 7.72 -14.29 -3.07
CA TYR A 313 7.66 -13.91 -4.47
C TYR A 313 9.06 -14.05 -5.10
N GLY A 314 9.15 -14.77 -6.22
CA GLY A 314 10.41 -15.02 -6.90
C GLY A 314 10.34 -14.81 -8.41
N LEU A 315 11.50 -14.98 -9.05
CA LEU A 315 11.62 -14.89 -10.51
C LEU A 315 10.66 -15.84 -11.28
N PRO A 316 10.39 -17.09 -10.83
CA PRO A 316 9.39 -17.94 -11.48
C PRO A 316 7.98 -17.34 -11.49
N ASP A 317 7.57 -16.70 -10.38
CA ASP A 317 6.27 -16.03 -10.27
C ASP A 317 6.21 -14.83 -11.22
N ALA A 318 7.26 -14.02 -11.24
CA ALA A 318 7.38 -12.89 -12.16
C ALA A 318 7.24 -13.30 -13.63
N ILE A 319 7.96 -14.35 -14.06
CA ILE A 319 7.88 -14.88 -15.43
C ILE A 319 6.48 -15.39 -15.74
N THR A 320 5.84 -16.07 -14.78
CA THR A 320 4.48 -16.60 -14.92
C THR A 320 3.46 -15.47 -15.10
N ILE A 321 3.53 -14.43 -14.26
CA ILE A 321 2.67 -13.25 -14.34
C ILE A 321 2.86 -12.53 -15.67
N ILE A 322 4.10 -12.33 -16.11
CA ILE A 322 4.41 -11.71 -17.42
C ILE A 322 3.80 -12.52 -18.56
N ALA A 323 3.98 -13.84 -18.56
CA ALA A 323 3.46 -14.72 -19.60
C ALA A 323 1.93 -14.69 -19.68
N ILE A 324 1.24 -14.81 -18.54
CA ILE A 324 -0.23 -14.74 -18.46
C ILE A 324 -0.72 -13.37 -18.89
N SER A 325 -0.06 -12.29 -18.44
CA SER A 325 -0.41 -10.90 -18.81
C SER A 325 -0.32 -10.69 -20.31
N LEU A 326 0.76 -11.14 -20.95
CA LEU A 326 0.94 -11.04 -22.40
C LEU A 326 -0.10 -11.86 -23.17
N ALA A 327 -0.39 -13.08 -22.71
CA ALA A 327 -1.39 -13.94 -23.33
C ALA A 327 -2.80 -13.30 -23.26
N LEU A 328 -3.24 -12.88 -22.07
CA LEU A 328 -4.55 -12.25 -21.88
C LEU A 328 -4.64 -10.90 -22.60
N ALA A 329 -3.56 -10.11 -22.61
CA ALA A 329 -3.48 -8.87 -23.35
C ALA A 329 -3.66 -9.08 -24.85
N PHE A 330 -2.99 -10.10 -25.42
CA PHE A 330 -3.11 -10.42 -26.83
C PHE A 330 -4.53 -10.90 -27.20
N LEU A 331 -5.12 -11.76 -26.37
CA LEU A 331 -6.49 -12.25 -26.56
C LEU A 331 -7.51 -11.09 -26.46
N SER A 332 -7.40 -10.26 -25.42
CA SER A 332 -8.22 -9.06 -25.22
C SER A 332 -8.09 -8.09 -26.40
N TRP A 333 -6.87 -7.82 -26.85
CA TRP A 333 -6.64 -6.96 -28.01
C TRP A 333 -7.28 -7.53 -29.28
N LYS A 334 -7.07 -8.82 -29.55
CA LYS A 334 -7.52 -9.47 -30.80
C LYS A 334 -9.03 -9.62 -30.87
N TYR A 335 -9.67 -10.02 -29.76
CA TYR A 335 -11.08 -10.42 -29.72
C TYR A 335 -12.02 -9.37 -29.11
N ILE A 336 -11.49 -8.40 -28.36
CA ILE A 336 -12.30 -7.36 -27.69
C ILE A 336 -11.95 -5.98 -28.24
N GLU A 337 -10.70 -5.54 -28.16
CA GLU A 337 -10.33 -4.17 -28.55
C GLU A 337 -10.44 -3.95 -30.07
N LYS A 338 -9.79 -4.79 -30.87
CA LYS A 338 -9.68 -4.64 -32.34
C LYS A 338 -11.03 -4.69 -33.06
N PRO A 339 -11.98 -5.60 -32.73
CA PRO A 339 -13.29 -5.63 -33.39
C PRO A 339 -14.07 -4.34 -33.20
N PHE A 340 -14.12 -3.79 -31.99
CA PHE A 340 -14.83 -2.55 -31.68
C PHE A 340 -14.15 -1.31 -32.30
N ARG A 341 -12.82 -1.31 -32.35
CA ARG A 341 -12.04 -0.22 -32.97
C ARG A 341 -12.16 -0.17 -34.50
N SER A 342 -12.28 -1.32 -35.16
CA SER A 342 -12.31 -1.41 -36.64
C SER A 342 -13.65 -1.05 -37.29
N GLY A 343 -14.68 -0.74 -36.49
CA GLY A 343 -16.02 -0.40 -37.00
C GLY A 343 -16.82 -1.59 -37.56
N LYS A 344 -16.25 -2.81 -37.56
CA LYS A 344 -16.91 -4.06 -37.97
C LYS A 344 -17.72 -4.72 -36.85
N ALA A 345 -17.88 -4.05 -35.70
CA ALA A 345 -18.59 -4.58 -34.54
C ALA A 345 -20.11 -4.55 -34.69
N LEU A 346 -20.81 -5.32 -33.83
CA LEU A 346 -22.27 -5.41 -33.72
C LEU A 346 -22.98 -4.05 -33.49
N LEU A 347 -22.26 -3.03 -33.03
CA LEU A 347 -22.81 -1.70 -32.68
C LEU A 347 -22.27 -0.60 -33.62
N GLN A 348 -22.60 -0.68 -34.91
CA GLN A 348 -22.17 0.31 -35.90
C GLN A 348 -22.85 1.67 -35.69
N GLN A 349 -24.11 1.67 -35.26
CA GLN A 349 -24.87 2.91 -35.03
C GLN A 349 -24.50 3.57 -33.69
N ARG A 350 -24.49 4.91 -33.68
CA ARG A 350 -24.11 5.72 -32.51
C ARG A 350 -25.06 5.54 -31.33
N GLY A 351 -26.36 5.63 -31.55
CA GLY A 351 -27.38 5.53 -30.47
C GLY A 351 -27.24 4.25 -29.64
N PRO A 352 -27.29 3.06 -30.27
CA PRO A 352 -27.09 1.78 -29.58
C PRO A 352 -25.74 1.67 -28.88
N LEU A 353 -24.65 2.19 -29.48
CA LEU A 353 -23.33 2.20 -28.84
C LEU A 353 -23.36 2.97 -27.50
N PHE A 354 -23.88 4.20 -27.50
CA PHE A 354 -23.97 5.02 -26.29
C PHE A 354 -24.91 4.38 -25.26
N ALA A 355 -26.05 3.85 -25.68
CA ALA A 355 -26.99 3.17 -24.79
C ALA A 355 -26.36 1.96 -24.09
N VAL A 356 -25.65 1.10 -24.85
CA VAL A 356 -24.93 -0.05 -24.29
C VAL A 356 -23.80 0.40 -23.37
N ALA A 357 -22.99 1.39 -23.79
CA ALA A 357 -21.91 1.92 -22.96
C ALA A 357 -22.41 2.47 -21.62
N LEU A 358 -23.46 3.30 -21.64
CA LEU A 358 -24.08 3.85 -20.43
C LEU A 358 -24.73 2.77 -19.57
N THR A 359 -25.35 1.77 -20.18
CA THR A 359 -25.94 0.63 -19.45
C THR A 359 -24.86 -0.17 -18.74
N ILE A 360 -23.76 -0.50 -19.42
CA ILE A 360 -22.63 -1.22 -18.81
C ILE A 360 -22.01 -0.39 -17.69
N MET A 361 -21.80 0.92 -17.91
CA MET A 361 -21.32 1.82 -16.85
C MET A 361 -22.26 1.81 -15.64
N PHE A 362 -23.56 1.96 -15.87
CA PHE A 362 -24.54 1.98 -14.79
C PHE A 362 -24.54 0.65 -14.03
N VAL A 363 -24.57 -0.49 -14.73
CA VAL A 363 -24.58 -1.82 -14.11
C VAL A 363 -23.29 -2.08 -13.34
N SER A 364 -22.12 -1.73 -13.87
CA SER A 364 -20.84 -1.88 -13.18
C SER A 364 -20.72 -0.97 -11.96
N ALA A 365 -21.11 0.30 -12.06
CA ALA A 365 -21.08 1.21 -10.92
C ALA A 365 -22.10 0.80 -9.85
N ALA A 366 -23.31 0.38 -10.25
CA ALA A 366 -24.33 -0.09 -9.34
C ALA A 366 -23.92 -1.39 -8.65
N SER A 367 -23.31 -2.35 -9.35
CA SER A 367 -22.83 -3.59 -8.73
C SER A 367 -21.74 -3.31 -7.70
N GLY A 368 -20.76 -2.46 -8.03
CA GLY A 368 -19.75 -2.00 -7.08
C GLY A 368 -20.35 -1.33 -5.85
N ARG A 369 -21.33 -0.42 -6.06
CA ARG A 369 -22.01 0.28 -4.96
C ARG A 369 -22.84 -0.67 -4.10
N VAL A 370 -23.53 -1.66 -4.69
CA VAL A 370 -24.30 -2.66 -3.95
C VAL A 370 -23.39 -3.53 -3.09
N ILE A 371 -22.24 -3.96 -3.62
CA ILE A 371 -21.24 -4.71 -2.84
C ILE A 371 -20.82 -3.92 -1.61
N HIS A 372 -20.56 -2.62 -1.79
CA HIS A 372 -20.14 -1.76 -0.70
C HIS A 372 -21.25 -1.49 0.34
N LEU A 373 -22.47 -1.22 -0.12
CA LEU A 373 -23.62 -1.06 0.78
C LEU A 373 -23.94 -2.35 1.56
N GLN A 374 -23.61 -3.51 1.00
CA GLN A 374 -23.69 -4.80 1.68
C GLN A 374 -22.41 -5.17 2.45
N GLN A 375 -21.48 -4.23 2.64
CA GLN A 375 -20.23 -4.42 3.40
C GLN A 375 -19.44 -5.66 2.93
N GLY A 376 -19.28 -5.85 1.61
CA GLY A 376 -18.51 -6.98 1.07
C GLY A 376 -19.24 -8.33 1.06
N MET A 377 -20.56 -8.32 1.25
CA MET A 377 -21.44 -9.50 1.23
C MET A 377 -21.06 -10.54 2.31
N PRO A 378 -21.28 -10.23 3.60
CA PRO A 378 -20.84 -11.06 4.74
C PRO A 378 -21.44 -12.47 4.72
N TRP A 379 -22.58 -12.68 4.05
CA TRP A 379 -23.18 -14.01 3.86
C TRP A 379 -22.28 -14.98 3.06
N ARG A 380 -21.23 -14.48 2.39
CA ARG A 380 -20.19 -15.31 1.75
C ARG A 380 -19.16 -15.87 2.73
N ASN A 381 -19.05 -15.29 3.92
CA ASN A 381 -18.07 -15.69 4.94
C ASN A 381 -18.49 -17.01 5.63
N ASN A 382 -17.55 -17.57 6.38
CA ASN A 382 -17.79 -18.77 7.15
C ASN A 382 -18.74 -18.49 8.33
N PRO A 383 -19.79 -19.31 8.55
CA PRO A 383 -20.63 -19.21 9.74
C PRO A 383 -19.76 -19.29 11.01
N GLY A 384 -19.81 -18.26 11.87
CA GLY A 384 -19.02 -18.16 13.11
C GLY A 384 -17.70 -17.38 13.00
N ALA A 385 -17.34 -16.88 11.81
CA ALA A 385 -16.09 -16.16 11.54
C ALA A 385 -16.31 -14.63 11.45
N THR A 386 -16.76 -14.00 12.54
CA THR A 386 -17.13 -12.56 12.54
C THR A 386 -16.41 -11.73 13.59
N ILE A 387 -15.31 -12.23 14.17
CA ILE A 387 -14.50 -11.45 15.12
C ILE A 387 -13.51 -10.61 14.31
N SER A 388 -13.54 -9.30 14.53
CA SER A 388 -12.58 -8.31 14.07
C SER A 388 -12.42 -7.25 15.17
N MET A 389 -11.48 -6.31 15.02
CA MET A 389 -11.34 -5.20 15.97
C MET A 389 -12.64 -4.42 16.20
N LYS A 390 -13.47 -4.29 15.14
CA LYS A 390 -14.73 -3.55 15.19
C LYS A 390 -15.86 -4.31 15.89
N THR A 391 -15.68 -5.61 16.15
CA THR A 391 -16.72 -6.48 16.70
C THR A 391 -16.31 -7.21 17.96
N ASP A 392 -15.02 -7.22 18.34
CA ASP A 392 -14.55 -7.76 19.63
C ASP A 392 -14.87 -6.78 20.77
N PRO A 393 -15.81 -7.10 21.68
CA PRO A 393 -16.23 -6.16 22.71
C PRO A 393 -15.12 -5.78 23.70
N ALA A 394 -14.18 -6.70 23.98
CA ALA A 394 -13.10 -6.43 24.91
C ALA A 394 -12.06 -5.49 24.29
N TRP A 395 -11.80 -5.64 22.99
CA TRP A 395 -10.97 -4.69 22.25
C TRP A 395 -11.56 -3.28 22.32
N ILE A 396 -12.84 -3.14 21.93
CA ILE A 396 -13.56 -1.86 21.93
C ILE A 396 -13.54 -1.22 23.31
N GLU A 397 -13.76 -2.01 24.38
CA GLU A 397 -13.75 -1.52 25.76
C GLU A 397 -12.36 -1.01 26.18
N HIS A 398 -11.29 -1.76 25.92
CA HIS A 398 -9.94 -1.36 26.31
C HIS A 398 -9.40 -0.20 25.47
N GLU A 399 -9.66 -0.19 24.16
CA GLU A 399 -9.30 0.91 23.26
C GLU A 399 -10.02 2.21 23.67
N ALA A 400 -11.31 2.16 23.99
CA ALA A 400 -12.04 3.33 24.46
C ALA A 400 -11.46 3.92 25.77
N ARG A 401 -10.83 3.08 26.60
CA ARG A 401 -10.25 3.46 27.90
C ARG A 401 -8.77 3.85 27.82
N ASP A 402 -8.11 3.66 26.68
CA ASP A 402 -6.71 4.04 26.48
C ASP A 402 -6.51 5.58 26.38
N LYS A 403 -7.63 6.32 26.26
CA LYS A 403 -7.75 7.79 26.24
C LYS A 403 -7.64 8.46 27.60
N TRP A 404 -7.30 7.71 28.65
CA TRP A 404 -7.22 8.21 30.02
C TRP A 404 -6.28 9.42 30.16
N ILE A 405 -5.22 9.49 29.34
CA ILE A 405 -4.24 10.58 29.39
C ILE A 405 -4.77 11.91 28.82
N ASP A 406 -5.69 11.85 27.86
CA ASP A 406 -6.31 13.02 27.23
C ASP A 406 -7.14 13.81 28.27
N GLY A 407 -7.64 13.12 29.31
CA GLY A 407 -8.34 13.70 30.46
C GLY A 407 -7.53 13.77 31.75
N MET A 408 -6.22 13.49 31.74
CA MET A 408 -5.38 13.53 32.95
C MET A 408 -5.25 14.96 33.50
N LYS A 409 -5.42 15.98 32.64
CA LYS A 409 -5.55 17.40 33.03
C LYS A 409 -6.80 17.68 33.85
N ASP A 410 -7.81 16.82 33.74
CA ASP A 410 -9.11 16.92 34.42
C ASP A 410 -9.23 15.98 35.64
N GLY A 411 -8.13 15.32 36.04
CA GLY A 411 -8.09 14.45 37.22
C GLY A 411 -8.47 12.99 36.98
N ASN A 412 -8.63 12.55 35.73
CA ASN A 412 -8.89 11.14 35.41
C ASN A 412 -7.71 10.23 35.78
N GLN A 413 -8.02 9.07 36.35
CA GLN A 413 -7.04 8.01 36.61
C GLN A 413 -7.03 6.97 35.48
N PRO A 414 -5.91 6.25 35.27
CA PRO A 414 -5.89 5.15 34.32
C PRO A 414 -6.89 4.05 34.69
N PRO A 415 -7.44 3.33 33.69
CA PRO A 415 -8.33 2.21 33.94
C PRO A 415 -7.65 1.13 34.80
N VAL A 416 -8.34 0.71 35.84
CA VAL A 416 -7.94 -0.44 36.67
C VAL A 416 -8.41 -1.72 36.00
N ILE A 417 -7.51 -2.69 35.86
CA ILE A 417 -7.79 -4.05 35.39
C ILE A 417 -7.58 -5.06 36.52
N GLY A 418 -8.41 -6.11 36.54
CA GLY A 418 -8.32 -7.19 37.51
C GLY A 418 -9.29 -7.04 38.70
N PHE A 419 -8.88 -7.48 39.89
CA PHE A 419 -9.74 -7.51 41.07
C PHE A 419 -9.88 -6.13 41.72
N SER A 420 -10.97 -5.42 41.41
CA SER A 420 -11.20 -4.01 41.81
C SER A 420 -11.11 -3.71 43.32
N ARG A 421 -11.21 -4.72 44.18
CA ARG A 421 -11.10 -4.56 45.64
C ARG A 421 -9.66 -4.62 46.18
N SER A 422 -8.67 -4.95 45.35
CA SER A 422 -7.26 -4.88 45.74
C SER A 422 -6.62 -3.57 45.30
N THR A 423 -5.59 -3.15 46.03
CA THR A 423 -4.73 -2.04 45.60
C THR A 423 -3.95 -2.46 44.34
N PRO A 424 -3.98 -1.66 43.25
CA PRO A 424 -3.23 -1.94 42.04
C PRO A 424 -1.75 -2.14 42.33
N SER A 425 -1.19 -3.26 41.87
CA SER A 425 0.18 -3.68 42.23
C SER A 425 1.09 -3.93 41.03
N PHE A 426 0.54 -3.83 39.83
CA PHE A 426 1.27 -3.84 38.56
C PHE A 426 0.69 -2.79 37.59
N ALA A 427 1.40 -2.50 36.52
CA ALA A 427 0.90 -1.70 35.41
C ALA A 427 1.25 -2.35 34.06
N LEU A 428 0.36 -2.22 33.09
CA LEU A 428 0.55 -2.61 31.69
C LEU A 428 0.74 -1.33 30.85
N TRP A 429 1.87 -1.21 30.16
CA TRP A 429 2.26 -0.02 29.41
C TRP A 429 2.73 -0.37 28.00
N GLY A 430 2.15 0.29 27.01
CA GLY A 430 2.67 0.36 25.65
C GLY A 430 1.59 0.68 24.63
N ASP A 431 1.68 0.10 23.43
CA ASP A 431 0.82 0.47 22.30
C ASP A 431 -0.45 -0.41 22.20
N SER A 432 -1.01 -0.51 20.99
CA SER A 432 -2.17 -1.34 20.68
C SER A 432 -1.95 -2.84 20.98
N HIS A 433 -0.71 -3.33 20.95
CA HIS A 433 -0.39 -4.71 21.35
C HIS A 433 -0.49 -4.91 22.86
N ALA A 434 -0.14 -3.89 23.66
CA ALA A 434 -0.45 -3.93 25.09
C ALA A 434 -1.96 -3.89 25.34
N VAL A 435 -2.70 -3.08 24.60
CA VAL A 435 -4.19 -3.07 24.67
C VAL A 435 -4.76 -4.45 24.33
N ALA A 436 -4.22 -5.15 23.32
CA ALA A 436 -4.61 -6.52 22.96
C ALA A 436 -4.41 -7.52 24.11
N LEU A 437 -3.32 -7.37 24.87
CA LEU A 437 -2.96 -8.25 25.98
C LEU A 437 -3.78 -7.99 27.26
N ALA A 438 -4.45 -6.84 27.36
CA ALA A 438 -5.12 -6.41 28.58
C ALA A 438 -6.21 -7.39 29.04
N SER A 439 -7.04 -7.91 28.13
CA SER A 439 -8.15 -8.81 28.45
C SER A 439 -7.70 -10.14 29.10
N GLY A 440 -6.64 -10.74 28.56
CA GLY A 440 -6.05 -11.96 29.13
C GLY A 440 -5.37 -11.70 30.48
N LEU A 441 -4.65 -10.59 30.60
CA LEU A 441 -4.00 -10.18 31.83
C LEU A 441 -5.03 -9.87 32.94
N GLU A 442 -6.12 -9.19 32.60
CA GLU A 442 -7.23 -8.89 33.50
C GLU A 442 -7.86 -10.17 34.06
N LYS A 443 -8.21 -11.13 33.19
CA LYS A 443 -8.76 -12.43 33.61
C LYS A 443 -7.83 -13.16 34.58
N LYS A 444 -6.52 -13.14 34.33
CA LYS A 444 -5.53 -13.70 35.24
C LYS A 444 -5.47 -12.94 36.56
N ALA A 445 -5.40 -11.62 36.52
CA ALA A 445 -5.36 -10.78 37.70
C ALA A 445 -6.60 -11.00 38.59
N MET A 446 -7.79 -11.12 38.00
CA MET A 446 -9.02 -11.50 38.71
C MET A 446 -8.90 -12.87 39.39
N ALA A 447 -8.41 -13.90 38.69
CA ALA A 447 -8.26 -15.24 39.24
C ALA A 447 -7.31 -15.29 40.46
N TYR A 448 -6.30 -14.41 40.49
CA TYR A 448 -5.35 -14.29 41.58
C TYR A 448 -5.71 -13.20 42.61
N HIS A 449 -6.87 -12.57 42.50
CA HIS A 449 -7.34 -11.49 43.39
C HIS A 449 -6.36 -10.31 43.50
N VAL A 450 -5.77 -9.92 42.38
CA VAL A 450 -4.91 -8.76 42.26
C VAL A 450 -5.43 -7.80 41.20
N SER A 451 -5.02 -6.55 41.27
CA SER A 451 -5.35 -5.50 40.31
C SER A 451 -4.08 -4.82 39.82
N GLY A 452 -4.21 -4.12 38.69
CA GLY A 452 -3.19 -3.27 38.11
C GLY A 452 -3.81 -2.16 37.27
N TYR A 453 -2.98 -1.24 36.80
CA TYR A 453 -3.41 -0.19 35.87
C TYR A 453 -3.12 -0.60 34.43
N ASN A 454 -4.04 -0.35 33.50
CA ASN A 454 -3.73 -0.31 32.08
C ASN A 454 -3.42 1.14 31.70
N ILE A 455 -2.15 1.44 31.49
CA ILE A 455 -1.63 2.77 31.17
C ILE A 455 -1.17 2.87 29.71
N SER A 456 -1.60 1.93 28.87
CA SER A 456 -1.28 1.86 27.45
C SER A 456 -2.07 2.87 26.62
N ARG A 457 -1.60 3.09 25.39
CA ARG A 457 -2.24 3.94 24.38
C ARG A 457 -1.94 3.42 22.98
N THR A 458 -2.99 3.11 22.21
CA THR A 458 -2.90 2.76 20.79
C THR A 458 -1.98 3.73 20.05
N GLY A 459 -1.02 3.16 19.31
CA GLY A 459 -0.05 3.92 18.51
C GLY A 459 1.13 4.52 19.26
N VAL A 460 1.17 4.51 20.60
CA VAL A 460 2.27 5.08 21.39
C VAL A 460 3.13 3.98 22.02
N ARG A 461 4.38 3.88 21.56
CA ARG A 461 5.34 2.91 22.09
C ARG A 461 6.00 3.42 23.38
N PRO A 462 6.34 2.55 24.33
CA PRO A 462 6.95 2.92 25.60
C PRO A 462 8.47 3.19 25.46
N LEU A 463 8.84 4.08 24.55
CA LEU A 463 10.22 4.47 24.22
C LEU A 463 10.50 5.90 24.72
N LEU A 464 11.17 6.04 25.86
CA LEU A 464 11.41 7.36 26.45
C LEU A 464 12.35 8.24 25.61
N GLY A 465 11.90 9.49 25.39
CA GLY A 465 12.63 10.49 24.61
C GLY A 465 12.51 10.33 23.09
N MET A 466 11.82 9.28 22.62
CA MET A 466 11.58 9.07 21.19
C MET A 466 10.23 9.65 20.81
N ASP A 467 10.21 10.38 19.70
CA ASP A 467 9.01 11.03 19.17
C ASP A 467 8.89 10.78 17.67
N ARG A 468 7.67 10.54 17.19
CA ARG A 468 7.43 10.29 15.78
C ARG A 468 7.27 11.60 15.03
N ILE A 469 8.11 11.80 14.02
CA ILE A 469 8.08 12.95 13.12
C ILE A 469 6.75 12.95 12.36
N ARG A 470 5.95 14.00 12.56
CA ARG A 470 4.57 14.11 12.05
C ARG A 470 3.65 12.97 12.54
N GLY A 471 3.91 12.45 13.75
CA GLY A 471 3.03 11.49 14.41
C GLY A 471 1.67 12.10 14.77
N GLU A 472 0.66 11.24 14.92
CA GLU A 472 -0.69 11.64 15.34
C GLU A 472 -0.78 11.96 16.84
N HIS A 473 0.24 11.57 17.61
CA HIS A 473 0.28 11.68 19.06
C HIS A 473 1.57 12.35 19.55
N ASP A 474 1.47 13.06 20.68
CA ASP A 474 2.64 13.50 21.45
C ASP A 474 3.17 12.32 22.28
N GLU A 475 3.99 11.47 21.65
CA GLU A 475 4.51 10.23 22.27
C GLU A 475 5.39 10.53 23.49
N VAL A 476 6.21 11.59 23.40
CA VAL A 476 7.05 12.04 24.51
C VAL A 476 6.22 12.54 25.68
N GLY A 477 5.23 13.39 25.42
CA GLY A 477 4.30 13.88 26.44
C GLY A 477 3.57 12.74 27.12
N HIS A 478 3.07 11.77 26.34
CA HIS A 478 2.40 10.59 26.88
C HIS A 478 3.32 9.75 27.79
N ASN A 479 4.50 9.37 27.28
CA ASN A 479 5.43 8.53 28.03
C ASN A 479 5.95 9.23 29.30
N ASN A 480 6.17 10.54 29.26
CA ASN A 480 6.55 11.32 30.45
C ASN A 480 5.42 11.35 31.49
N ALA A 481 4.17 11.50 31.06
CA ALA A 481 3.02 11.46 31.96
C ALA A 481 2.84 10.07 32.61
N VAL A 482 3.08 8.98 31.87
CA VAL A 482 3.15 7.62 32.43
C VAL A 482 4.22 7.50 33.52
N ILE A 483 5.44 7.96 33.26
CA ILE A 483 6.51 7.93 34.26
C ILE A 483 6.15 8.78 35.49
N ASN A 484 5.59 9.96 35.29
CA ASN A 484 5.13 10.83 36.38
C ASN A 484 4.03 10.15 37.22
N PHE A 485 3.08 9.47 36.58
CA PHE A 485 2.06 8.68 37.28
C PHE A 485 2.69 7.59 38.14
N LEU A 486 3.56 6.76 37.56
CA LEU A 486 4.19 5.63 38.26
C LEU A 486 5.10 6.07 39.43
N ARG A 487 5.66 7.30 39.37
CA ARG A 487 6.44 7.90 40.46
C ARG A 487 5.57 8.19 41.70
N HIS A 488 4.31 8.59 41.49
CA HIS A 488 3.35 8.87 42.57
C HIS A 488 2.60 7.61 43.05
N HIS A 489 2.82 6.45 42.42
CA HIS A 489 2.17 5.18 42.75
C HIS A 489 3.23 4.12 43.14
N PRO A 490 3.88 4.25 44.31
CA PRO A 490 4.94 3.34 44.78
C PRO A 490 4.45 1.91 45.06
N GLU A 491 3.15 1.70 45.21
CA GLU A 491 2.48 0.42 45.39
C GLU A 491 2.47 -0.44 44.12
N VAL A 492 2.54 0.18 42.94
CA VAL A 492 2.79 -0.52 41.67
C VAL A 492 4.24 -1.00 41.69
N LYS A 493 4.47 -2.30 41.88
CA LYS A 493 5.83 -2.88 41.94
C LYS A 493 6.33 -3.40 40.61
N THR A 494 5.41 -3.81 39.72
CA THR A 494 5.76 -4.45 38.46
C THR A 494 5.21 -3.65 37.28
N VAL A 495 6.02 -3.42 36.25
CA VAL A 495 5.60 -2.78 35.00
C VAL A 495 5.83 -3.74 33.85
N ILE A 496 4.75 -4.09 33.17
CA ILE A 496 4.71 -4.95 32.00
C ILE A 496 4.70 -4.04 30.78
N ILE A 497 5.74 -4.15 29.97
CA ILE A 497 5.95 -3.39 28.74
C ILE A 497 5.63 -4.31 27.55
N ALA A 498 4.71 -3.90 26.70
CA ALA A 498 4.37 -4.62 25.48
C ALA A 498 4.10 -3.64 24.35
N ALA A 499 4.65 -3.90 23.17
CA ALA A 499 4.44 -3.07 21.99
C ALA A 499 4.70 -3.90 20.74
N GLU A 500 4.44 -3.35 19.55
CA GLU A 500 4.97 -3.89 18.31
C GLU A 500 6.44 -3.48 18.14
N TRP A 501 7.37 -4.42 18.36
CA TRP A 501 8.80 -4.16 18.31
C TRP A 501 9.40 -4.32 16.91
N SER A 502 8.89 -5.28 16.14
CA SER A 502 9.42 -5.65 14.81
C SER A 502 9.20 -4.58 13.72
N ASP A 503 8.17 -3.75 13.83
CA ASP A 503 7.77 -2.79 12.80
C ASP A 503 7.93 -1.33 13.28
N ILE A 504 9.18 -0.88 13.44
CA ILE A 504 9.49 0.50 13.85
C ILE A 504 10.20 1.24 12.71
N PRO A 505 9.52 2.18 12.02
CA PRO A 505 10.11 2.94 10.92
C PRO A 505 11.09 4.00 11.45
N SER A 506 12.37 3.63 11.62
CA SER A 506 13.37 4.46 12.31
C SER A 506 13.60 5.85 11.68
N THR A 507 13.36 6.00 10.38
CA THR A 507 13.41 7.28 9.64
C THR A 507 12.31 8.26 10.05
N SER A 508 11.27 7.76 10.71
CA SER A 508 10.13 8.55 11.18
C SER A 508 10.25 8.95 12.65
N TYR A 509 11.36 8.67 13.32
CA TYR A 509 11.56 9.05 14.72
C TYR A 509 12.67 10.09 14.87
N ARG A 510 12.53 10.91 15.90
CA ARG A 510 13.56 11.80 16.44
C ARG A 510 13.75 11.52 17.92
N ASP A 511 14.94 11.82 18.41
CA ASP A 511 15.24 11.80 19.84
C ASP A 511 15.34 13.23 20.36
N ILE A 512 14.56 13.55 21.38
CA ILE A 512 14.54 14.90 21.98
C ILE A 512 15.81 15.21 22.77
N TYR A 513 16.63 14.21 23.06
CA TYR A 513 17.92 14.36 23.74
C TYR A 513 19.12 14.33 22.79
N ASP A 514 18.87 14.35 21.47
CA ASP A 514 19.90 14.34 20.41
C ASP A 514 20.92 13.18 20.49
N GLN A 515 20.56 12.04 21.11
CA GLN A 515 21.42 10.84 21.16
C GLN A 515 21.12 9.86 20.00
N PHE A 516 20.07 10.12 19.25
CA PHE A 516 19.70 9.44 18.01
C PHE A 516 19.36 10.47 16.93
N HIS A 517 20.04 10.39 15.80
CA HIS A 517 19.75 11.23 14.64
C HIS A 517 18.74 10.53 13.71
N GLN A 518 17.88 11.32 13.08
CA GLN A 518 16.89 10.81 12.12
C GLN A 518 17.58 9.97 11.03
N GLY A 519 17.06 8.77 10.78
CA GLY A 519 17.59 7.85 9.76
C GLY A 519 18.64 6.86 10.28
N GLU A 520 18.97 6.90 11.57
CA GLU A 520 19.74 5.83 12.20
C GLU A 520 18.94 4.51 12.26
N SER A 521 19.63 3.39 12.54
CA SER A 521 19.04 2.05 12.46
C SER A 521 17.94 1.83 13.50
N GLN A 522 16.95 1.00 13.15
CA GLN A 522 15.92 0.51 14.07
C GLN A 522 16.51 -0.06 15.36
N GLU A 523 17.63 -0.80 15.24
CA GLU A 523 18.33 -1.36 16.39
C GLU A 523 18.75 -0.25 17.38
N LYS A 524 19.33 0.84 16.89
CA LYS A 524 19.78 1.95 17.75
C LYS A 524 18.61 2.70 18.37
N LEU A 525 17.54 2.94 17.60
CA LEU A 525 16.31 3.55 18.11
C LEU A 525 15.74 2.74 19.29
N LEU A 526 15.53 1.44 19.06
CA LEU A 526 14.95 0.54 20.06
C LEU A 526 15.84 0.42 21.30
N ARG A 527 17.15 0.21 21.11
CA ARG A 527 18.11 0.12 22.22
C ARG A 527 18.10 1.38 23.07
N THR A 528 18.16 2.55 22.46
CA THR A 528 18.24 3.83 23.18
C THR A 528 16.93 4.13 23.91
N GLY A 529 15.79 4.10 23.20
CA GLY A 529 14.48 4.43 23.76
C GLY A 529 14.05 3.44 24.85
N LEU A 530 14.17 2.13 24.60
CA LEU A 530 13.75 1.11 25.55
C LEU A 530 14.69 1.04 26.77
N SER A 531 16.01 1.20 26.59
CA SER A 531 16.94 1.25 27.73
C SER A 531 16.59 2.38 28.68
N ARG A 532 16.28 3.58 28.17
CA ARG A 532 15.85 4.71 29.01
C ARG A 532 14.57 4.40 29.78
N SER A 533 13.57 3.79 29.13
CA SER A 533 12.34 3.35 29.79
C SER A 533 12.63 2.36 30.92
N VAL A 534 13.43 1.32 30.64
CA VAL A 534 13.79 0.32 31.64
C VAL A 534 14.60 0.93 32.78
N ASP A 535 15.63 1.72 32.49
CA ASP A 535 16.51 2.35 33.50
C ASP A 535 15.71 3.29 34.41
N THR A 536 14.81 4.09 33.83
CA THR A 536 13.94 4.98 34.60
C THR A 536 13.06 4.18 35.55
N LEU A 537 12.41 3.11 35.08
CA LEU A 537 11.57 2.26 35.91
C LEU A 537 12.36 1.53 37.02
N ARG A 538 13.56 1.01 36.70
CA ARG A 538 14.43 0.36 37.68
C ARG A 538 14.92 1.35 38.75
N SER A 539 15.23 2.59 38.37
CA SER A 539 15.61 3.65 39.33
C SER A 539 14.48 3.98 40.32
N MET A 540 13.23 3.75 39.91
CA MET A 540 12.03 3.88 40.75
C MET A 540 11.73 2.61 41.58
N GLY A 541 12.61 1.61 41.56
CA GLY A 541 12.46 0.34 42.27
C GLY A 541 11.37 -0.56 41.71
N LYS A 542 11.02 -0.42 40.42
CA LYS A 542 10.02 -1.26 39.74
C LYS A 542 10.69 -2.50 39.15
N ASP A 543 10.02 -3.64 39.17
CA ASP A 543 10.37 -4.80 38.36
C ASP A 543 9.80 -4.63 36.95
N VAL A 544 10.66 -4.83 35.94
CA VAL A 544 10.29 -4.58 34.54
C VAL A 544 10.21 -5.89 33.81
N ILE A 545 9.13 -6.05 33.04
CA ILE A 545 8.87 -7.19 32.19
C ILE A 545 8.65 -6.69 30.79
N VAL A 546 9.32 -7.29 29.81
CA VAL A 546 9.11 -7.00 28.40
C VAL A 546 8.45 -8.20 27.75
N VAL A 547 7.36 -7.98 27.02
CA VAL A 547 6.65 -9.02 26.26
C VAL A 547 7.10 -8.93 24.80
N MET A 548 7.58 -10.04 24.24
CA MET A 548 7.94 -10.15 22.82
C MET A 548 6.69 -10.11 21.93
N ASP A 549 6.90 -9.79 20.65
CA ASP A 549 5.84 -9.77 19.63
C ASP A 549 5.14 -11.14 19.54
N VAL A 550 3.86 -11.11 19.16
CA VAL A 550 3.17 -12.31 18.68
C VAL A 550 3.49 -12.55 17.20
N PRO A 551 3.35 -13.77 16.68
CA PRO A 551 3.50 -14.02 15.24
C PRO A 551 2.50 -13.19 14.44
N ARG A 552 3.00 -12.37 13.50
CA ARG A 552 2.17 -11.71 12.50
C ARG A 552 1.71 -12.74 11.47
N LEU A 553 0.41 -12.89 11.30
CA LEU A 553 -0.23 -13.68 10.25
C LEU A 553 -0.04 -12.98 8.89
N LYS A 554 -0.17 -13.73 7.79
CA LYS A 554 -0.05 -13.14 6.45
C LYS A 554 -1.27 -12.32 6.04
N LYS A 555 -2.41 -12.60 6.68
CA LYS A 555 -3.70 -11.92 6.56
C LYS A 555 -4.48 -12.12 7.85
N ASP A 556 -5.53 -11.33 8.02
CA ASP A 556 -6.49 -11.54 9.10
C ASP A 556 -7.08 -12.98 9.05
N PRO A 557 -7.44 -13.56 10.21
CA PRO A 557 -7.95 -14.92 10.29
C PRO A 557 -9.19 -15.20 9.44
N ASN A 558 -10.09 -14.22 9.25
CA ASN A 558 -11.29 -14.40 8.44
C ASN A 558 -10.92 -14.58 6.97
N SER A 559 -10.01 -13.76 6.46
CA SER A 559 -9.48 -13.90 5.11
C SER A 559 -8.75 -15.23 4.90
N LEU A 560 -7.92 -15.65 5.87
CA LEU A 560 -7.24 -16.94 5.79
C LEU A 560 -8.23 -18.11 5.73
N LEU A 561 -9.25 -18.14 6.58
CA LEU A 561 -10.30 -19.16 6.53
C LEU A 561 -11.12 -19.12 5.25
N PHE A 562 -11.44 -17.92 4.76
CA PHE A 562 -12.18 -17.74 3.53
C PHE A 562 -11.41 -18.37 2.36
N ILE A 563 -10.13 -18.01 2.22
CA ILE A 563 -9.27 -18.51 1.15
C ILE A 563 -9.02 -20.02 1.30
N SER A 564 -8.71 -20.49 2.51
CA SER A 564 -8.52 -21.91 2.83
C SER A 564 -9.69 -22.77 2.35
N LYS A 565 -10.93 -22.36 2.69
CA LYS A 565 -12.13 -23.10 2.29
C LYS A 565 -12.42 -23.01 0.80
N ARG A 566 -12.17 -21.85 0.17
CA ARG A 566 -12.41 -21.66 -1.28
C ARG A 566 -11.42 -22.43 -2.14
N LEU A 567 -10.15 -22.48 -1.73
CA LEU A 567 -9.10 -23.21 -2.44
C LEU A 567 -8.95 -24.66 -1.99
N ASN A 568 -9.70 -25.09 -0.97
CA ASN A 568 -9.59 -26.42 -0.36
C ASN A 568 -8.16 -26.76 0.09
N ILE A 569 -7.49 -25.78 0.72
CA ILE A 569 -6.14 -25.91 1.26
C ILE A 569 -6.15 -25.70 2.77
N PRO A 570 -5.36 -26.45 3.57
CA PRO A 570 -5.29 -26.22 5.00
C PRO A 570 -4.78 -24.82 5.34
N VAL A 571 -5.32 -24.21 6.41
CA VAL A 571 -4.91 -22.86 6.85
C VAL A 571 -3.42 -22.80 7.19
N SER A 572 -2.84 -23.88 7.72
CA SER A 572 -1.40 -23.98 8.02
C SER A 572 -0.50 -23.78 6.79
N VAL A 573 -0.98 -24.13 5.60
CA VAL A 573 -0.25 -23.94 4.32
C VAL A 573 -0.11 -22.45 3.98
N ILE A 574 -1.13 -21.66 4.31
CA ILE A 574 -1.21 -20.23 3.97
C ILE A 574 -0.95 -19.30 5.15
N SER A 575 -0.64 -19.85 6.32
CA SER A 575 -0.24 -19.09 7.50
C SER A 575 1.25 -18.69 7.44
N SER A 576 1.64 -17.80 8.34
CA SER A 576 3.05 -17.43 8.55
C SER A 576 3.83 -18.61 9.09
N ASN A 577 5.08 -18.74 8.65
CA ASN A 577 6.00 -19.73 9.22
C ASN A 577 6.79 -19.10 10.39
N LYS A 578 7.44 -19.94 11.18
CA LYS A 578 8.20 -19.53 12.35
C LYS A 578 9.45 -18.73 11.97
N GLU A 579 10.04 -19.05 10.82
CA GLU A 579 11.22 -18.38 10.27
C GLU A 579 10.92 -16.91 9.92
N ASP A 580 9.75 -16.63 9.32
CA ASP A 580 9.26 -15.30 8.97
C ASP A 580 9.17 -14.42 10.25
N TYR A 581 8.65 -15.00 11.33
CA TYR A 581 8.58 -14.31 12.64
C TYR A 581 9.97 -13.98 13.18
N PHE A 582 10.91 -14.93 13.17
CA PHE A 582 12.26 -14.71 13.69
C PHE A 582 13.07 -13.73 12.83
N GLU A 583 12.90 -13.76 11.51
CA GLU A 583 13.53 -12.78 10.62
C GLU A 583 13.01 -11.37 10.91
N LEU A 584 11.68 -11.19 11.04
CA LEU A 584 11.07 -9.92 11.42
C LEU A 584 11.51 -9.45 12.82
N ASN A 585 11.70 -10.38 13.75
CA ASN A 585 12.06 -10.07 15.13
C ASN A 585 13.56 -10.13 15.42
N LYS A 586 14.42 -10.33 14.42
CA LYS A 586 15.88 -10.46 14.61
C LYS A 586 16.48 -9.25 15.35
N ILE A 587 16.09 -8.05 14.96
CA ILE A 587 16.53 -6.80 15.60
C ILE A 587 15.93 -6.65 17.02
N PRO A 588 14.60 -6.77 17.21
CA PRO A 588 13.99 -6.79 18.55
C PRO A 588 14.61 -7.78 19.51
N PHE A 589 14.78 -9.04 19.12
CA PHE A 589 15.37 -10.09 19.95
C PHE A 589 16.74 -9.67 20.45
N LYS A 590 17.62 -9.23 19.55
CA LYS A 590 18.97 -8.80 19.90
C LYS A 590 18.96 -7.61 20.86
N ALA A 591 18.14 -6.59 20.58
CA ALA A 591 18.07 -5.40 21.42
C ALA A 591 17.52 -5.70 22.82
N ILE A 592 16.42 -6.46 22.91
CA ILE A 592 15.75 -6.80 24.17
C ILE A 592 16.60 -7.78 24.99
N HIS A 593 17.26 -8.74 24.34
CA HIS A 593 18.21 -9.66 25.00
C HIS A 593 19.33 -8.89 25.70
N ASP A 594 20.00 -7.99 24.99
CA ASP A 594 21.10 -7.21 25.56
C ASP A 594 20.64 -6.28 26.70
N ILE A 595 19.43 -5.72 26.61
CA ILE A 595 18.83 -4.96 27.71
C ILE A 595 18.56 -5.88 28.90
N SER A 596 18.09 -7.10 28.65
CA SER A 596 17.78 -8.10 29.67
C SER A 596 19.00 -8.55 30.45
N GLU A 597 20.10 -8.88 29.77
CA GLU A 597 21.34 -9.31 30.43
C GLU A 597 21.93 -8.21 31.31
N ASN A 598 21.89 -6.96 30.85
CA ASN A 598 22.50 -5.84 31.56
C ASN A 598 21.66 -5.33 32.75
N ARG A 599 20.35 -5.60 32.78
CA ARG A 599 19.41 -4.98 33.74
C ARG A 599 18.60 -5.99 34.55
N ASN A 600 18.81 -7.28 34.32
CA ASN A 600 18.11 -8.40 34.98
C ASN A 600 16.58 -8.21 34.95
N ILE A 601 16.05 -7.93 33.76
CA ILE A 601 14.60 -7.85 33.52
C ILE A 601 14.05 -9.20 33.06
N THR A 602 12.75 -9.41 33.17
CA THR A 602 12.10 -10.63 32.67
C THR A 602 11.58 -10.41 31.26
N VAL A 603 11.85 -11.35 30.35
CA VAL A 603 11.29 -11.35 29.00
C VAL A 603 10.26 -12.47 28.86
N LEU A 604 9.05 -12.13 28.40
CA LEU A 604 7.96 -13.08 28.17
C LEU A 604 7.80 -13.34 26.67
N HIS A 605 7.51 -14.59 26.35
CA HIS A 605 7.53 -15.12 24.99
C HIS A 605 6.16 -15.72 24.59
N PRO A 606 5.16 -14.89 24.24
CA PRO A 606 3.84 -15.37 23.84
C PRO A 606 3.89 -16.20 22.55
N GLU A 607 4.86 -15.96 21.67
CA GLU A 607 5.02 -16.63 20.37
C GLU A 607 5.14 -18.15 20.51
N LYS A 608 5.70 -18.63 21.63
CA LYS A 608 5.91 -20.07 21.88
C LYS A 608 4.61 -20.87 21.94
N MET A 609 3.48 -20.21 22.17
CA MET A 609 2.15 -20.84 22.23
C MET A 609 1.37 -20.73 20.92
N LEU A 610 1.86 -19.93 19.97
CA LEU A 610 1.13 -19.48 18.79
C LEU A 610 1.61 -20.14 17.49
N PHE A 611 2.47 -21.15 17.58
CA PHE A 611 2.84 -22.01 16.47
C PHE A 611 2.35 -23.44 16.68
N ASP A 612 1.96 -24.11 15.59
CA ASP A 612 1.75 -25.56 15.60
C ASP A 612 3.07 -26.34 15.60
N SER A 613 2.97 -27.67 15.67
CA SER A 613 4.14 -28.56 15.67
C SER A 613 4.97 -28.51 14.39
N SER A 614 4.43 -27.95 13.30
CA SER A 614 5.13 -27.75 12.02
C SER A 614 5.71 -26.34 11.88
N GLY A 615 5.63 -25.51 12.93
CA GLY A 615 6.13 -24.14 12.91
C GLY A 615 5.22 -23.16 12.15
N LYS A 616 3.94 -23.46 11.97
CA LYS A 616 2.98 -22.54 11.34
C LYS A 616 2.20 -21.76 12.39
N ALA A 617 2.07 -20.46 12.21
CA ALA A 617 1.33 -19.60 13.12
C ALA A 617 -0.15 -20.03 13.17
N LEU A 618 -0.75 -20.01 14.36
CA LEU A 618 -2.11 -20.45 14.64
C LEU A 618 -3.07 -19.25 14.55
N PRO A 619 -3.90 -19.11 13.50
CA PRO A 619 -4.94 -18.08 13.50
C PRO A 619 -6.10 -18.42 14.43
N MET A 620 -6.25 -19.69 14.81
CA MET A 620 -7.36 -20.20 15.61
C MET A 620 -6.93 -21.30 16.57
N HIS A 621 -7.66 -21.42 17.67
CA HIS A 621 -7.60 -22.53 18.61
C HIS A 621 -9.00 -22.92 19.07
N SER A 622 -9.33 -24.22 19.01
CA SER A 622 -10.63 -24.77 19.41
C SER A 622 -11.83 -24.04 18.79
N GLY A 623 -11.74 -23.69 17.50
CA GLY A 623 -12.81 -22.98 16.78
C GLY A 623 -12.94 -21.49 17.09
N ASN A 624 -12.07 -20.91 17.93
CA ASN A 624 -12.04 -19.48 18.23
C ASN A 624 -10.81 -18.83 17.61
N PHE A 625 -10.95 -17.60 17.11
CA PHE A 625 -9.82 -16.84 16.60
C PHE A 625 -8.88 -16.40 17.71
N LEU A 626 -7.58 -16.56 17.46
CA LEU A 626 -6.53 -16.04 18.33
C LEU A 626 -6.21 -14.56 18.02
N TYR A 627 -6.59 -14.07 16.84
CA TYR A 627 -6.31 -12.71 16.39
C TYR A 627 -7.59 -11.99 15.93
N VAL A 628 -7.59 -10.66 16.00
CA VAL A 628 -8.66 -9.80 15.44
C VAL A 628 -8.32 -9.25 14.05
N ASP A 629 -7.02 -9.16 13.74
CA ASP A 629 -6.44 -8.81 12.44
C ASP A 629 -5.19 -9.68 12.21
N ASP A 630 -4.18 -9.20 11.49
CA ASP A 630 -2.97 -9.96 11.21
C ASP A 630 -1.95 -10.00 12.36
N ASN A 631 -2.01 -9.13 13.37
CA ASN A 631 -0.99 -9.08 14.44
C ASN A 631 -1.51 -8.78 15.85
N HIS A 632 -2.76 -8.33 16.02
CA HIS A 632 -3.38 -8.11 17.32
C HIS A 632 -4.15 -9.34 17.79
N LEU A 633 -3.92 -9.74 19.04
CA LEU A 633 -4.67 -10.81 19.67
C LEU A 633 -6.13 -10.43 19.90
N SER A 634 -7.04 -11.38 19.69
CA SER A 634 -8.43 -11.28 20.15
C SER A 634 -8.52 -11.41 21.68
N ALA A 635 -9.68 -11.12 22.26
CA ALA A 635 -9.93 -11.40 23.67
C ALA A 635 -9.69 -12.88 24.05
N TYR A 636 -9.96 -13.79 23.10
CA TYR A 636 -9.68 -15.21 23.27
C TYR A 636 -8.19 -15.51 23.16
N GLY A 637 -7.49 -14.95 22.16
CA GLY A 637 -6.04 -15.12 22.00
C GLY A 637 -5.23 -14.55 23.16
N SER A 638 -5.63 -13.38 23.64
CA SER A 638 -5.11 -12.73 24.84
C SER A 638 -5.25 -13.65 26.06
N ALA A 639 -6.43 -14.22 26.27
CA ALA A 639 -6.66 -15.21 27.34
C ALA A 639 -5.86 -16.51 27.14
N TYR A 640 -5.71 -16.97 25.90
CA TYR A 640 -4.95 -18.16 25.56
C TYR A 640 -3.47 -18.02 25.91
N VAL A 641 -2.83 -16.89 25.57
CA VAL A 641 -1.42 -16.65 25.92
C VAL A 641 -1.21 -16.19 27.36
N SER A 642 -2.27 -15.83 28.08
CA SER A 642 -2.17 -15.25 29.44
C SER A 642 -1.43 -16.11 30.47
N VAL A 643 -1.23 -17.40 30.19
CA VAL A 643 -0.43 -18.33 31.01
C VAL A 643 1.01 -17.84 31.19
N ILE A 644 1.57 -17.08 30.23
CA ILE A 644 2.91 -16.48 30.34
C ILE A 644 3.05 -15.54 31.54
N PHE A 645 1.93 -14.96 32.00
CA PHE A 645 1.90 -14.05 33.15
C PHE A 645 1.79 -14.78 34.50
N ASN A 646 1.62 -16.11 34.52
CA ASN A 646 1.49 -16.87 35.77
C ASN A 646 2.62 -16.57 36.79
N PRO A 647 3.92 -16.48 36.42
CA PRO A 647 4.99 -16.17 37.36
C PRO A 647 4.79 -14.88 38.16
N LEU A 648 4.04 -13.91 37.61
CA LEU A 648 3.75 -12.63 38.24
C LEU A 648 2.81 -12.74 39.44
N PHE A 649 1.93 -13.74 39.38
CA PHE A 649 0.83 -13.90 40.32
C PHE A 649 1.07 -15.05 41.30
N THR A 650 1.83 -16.08 40.90
CA THR A 650 2.18 -17.20 41.79
C THR A 650 3.18 -16.83 42.89
N GLN A 651 4.12 -15.91 42.66
CA GLN A 651 5.02 -15.42 43.72
C GLN A 651 4.27 -14.69 44.86
N LYS A 652 3.14 -14.03 44.57
CA LYS A 652 2.33 -13.34 45.59
C LYS A 652 1.43 -14.28 46.40
N VAL A 653 1.04 -15.44 45.86
CA VAL A 653 0.26 -16.46 46.59
C VAL A 653 1.16 -17.32 47.48
N ALA A 654 2.41 -17.59 47.07
CA ALA A 654 3.38 -18.31 47.90
C ALA A 654 3.72 -17.56 49.21
N ASN A 655 3.75 -16.23 49.19
CA ASN A 655 3.95 -15.44 50.42
C ASN A 655 2.74 -15.45 51.38
N LYS A 656 1.59 -16.02 50.99
CA LYS A 656 0.46 -16.29 51.89
C LYS A 656 0.29 -17.78 52.24
N LYS A 657 1.03 -18.69 51.60
CA LYS A 657 0.96 -20.14 51.83
C LYS A 657 2.37 -20.72 51.72
N ASN A 658 2.96 -21.02 52.87
CA ASN A 658 4.15 -21.84 53.14
C ASN A 658 5.39 -21.02 53.61
N ASP A 659 5.91 -21.12 54.83
CA ASP A 659 5.86 -22.24 55.79
C ASP A 659 5.86 -23.58 55.05
N PHE A 660 6.90 -23.86 54.28
CA PHE A 660 7.41 -25.17 53.86
C PHE A 660 8.38 -24.98 52.68
N LYS A 661 9.67 -25.16 53.00
CA LYS A 661 10.82 -25.15 52.07
C LYS A 661 10.71 -26.25 51.03
N ILE A 662 10.93 -25.95 49.73
CA ILE A 662 11.59 -26.86 48.77
C ILE A 662 12.47 -26.05 47.77
N LYS A 663 13.60 -26.66 47.37
CA LYS A 663 14.81 -26.14 46.70
C LYS A 663 14.72 -25.94 45.17
N ASP A 664 15.46 -24.91 44.72
CA ASP A 664 16.28 -24.70 43.50
C ASP A 664 15.92 -25.35 42.14
N PRO A 665 15.69 -24.55 41.07
CA PRO A 665 15.63 -24.99 39.68
C PRO A 665 16.72 -24.36 38.78
N ARG A 666 18.01 -24.44 39.12
CA ARG A 666 19.11 -24.17 38.17
C ARG A 666 19.54 -25.43 37.42
N SER A 667 18.84 -25.80 36.33
CA SER A 667 19.42 -26.75 35.36
C SER A 667 18.84 -26.73 33.93
N ARG A 668 17.98 -25.78 33.55
CA ARG A 668 17.36 -25.76 32.20
C ARG A 668 17.77 -24.61 31.27
N ALA A 669 18.51 -23.61 31.75
CA ALA A 669 18.94 -22.48 30.91
C ALA A 669 20.13 -22.81 29.98
N SER A 670 20.94 -23.81 30.32
CA SER A 670 22.17 -24.16 29.59
C SER A 670 21.95 -24.98 28.32
N ARG A 671 20.78 -25.58 28.11
CA ARG A 671 20.48 -26.37 26.89
C ARG A 671 20.01 -25.54 25.70
N TYR A 672 19.69 -24.25 25.91
CA TYR A 672 19.11 -23.40 24.87
C TYR A 672 20.16 -22.73 23.97
N LEU A 673 21.41 -22.64 24.45
CA LEU A 673 22.51 -22.07 23.66
C LEU A 673 23.10 -23.08 22.67
N GLU A 674 23.02 -24.39 22.95
CA GLU A 674 23.51 -25.43 22.03
C GLU A 674 22.62 -25.63 20.79
N GLU A 675 21.32 -25.28 20.85
CA GLU A 675 20.41 -25.37 19.69
C GLU A 675 20.51 -24.16 18.73
N LEU A 676 21.17 -23.07 19.15
CA LEU A 676 21.39 -21.87 18.33
C LEU A 676 22.69 -21.90 17.51
N GLU A 677 23.63 -22.81 17.82
CA GLU A 677 24.87 -23.00 17.05
C GLU A 677 24.75 -24.07 15.95
N LEU A 678 23.60 -24.76 15.85
CA LEU A 678 23.35 -25.84 14.87
C LEU A 678 22.28 -25.49 13.82
N LEU A 679 21.85 -24.23 13.75
CA LEU A 679 21.06 -23.62 12.68
C LEU A 679 21.84 -22.45 12.09
#